data_AF-A0A9P5W6K2-F1
#
_entry.id   AF-A0A9P5W6K2-F1
#
_cell.length_a   1.000
_cell.length_b   1.000
_cell.length_c   1.000
_cell.angle_alpha   90.00
_cell.angle_beta   90.00
_cell.angle_gamma   90.00
#
_symmetry.space_group_name_H-M   'P 1'
#
loop_
_entity.id
_entity.type
_entity.pdbx_description
1 polymer ?
#
loop_
_entity_poly.entity_id
_entity_poly.type
_entity_poly.pdbx_seq_one_letter_code
_entity_poly.pdbx_strand_id
1 'polypeptide(L)'
;MSTIHSSSSQTSLSAPKLVPLTELPETAQLVLSEKPRLINVTHQIPFACTIVDRTSFCTSVNGGTAISNGHGSPPIRRSSLAVLRQAAVSSPVEVPDPSIAQGAATMANGMLEPVLEDGDCILEPRRGHSAMYSGIKSLEGDLETIQIGWVGELADQDGYVVPYKHLSEKHKQNLKDRLWEKEKVVPIFLEDSRAAGHYEGYCKSVLWPLFHYLLWDEATDGRVEKKNWEDYVFVNQQFADAIVEQYQPGDIVWIHDYHLLLVPHLLRQKLPGAAIGVFIHAPFPSSEIFRSLPKRVEVLNGLLGANQIGFQTYSYARHFISCCTRVNGYESTPRGIDAMGSTVWVGTFPIGIDADRVERQRKAPGVLPKMDAIRKTYKGKRIIVGRDKLDLVKGVQQKLHAFEKFLNDYPEMQGEVVLIQVTSPPLVENPKLEAKIAELVAHINGTYGSLNFTPVHHYHQHIDRDEYYALLSVADIGLITSVRDGMNTTSLEYIMCQSENHGPLILSEFTGTAGSLGGAMMVNPWDYQGVARVIYDALHLSEEDKRSRHSQLLKHVLAHTAQNWAKSFVSELILNVGTWEQSTPTPYLDLNIIADKYKSATKRLLMFDYDGTLTPIRKTPGAAVPQEHMLKALTALANDPKNIVWVISGRDQKALEEWLGDVQNLGFSAEHGSFMRQPGSKKWVNLTESLDMNWKNDVIEIFTYYTERTQGSFIEHKRSSLTWHYRMADPEFGTFQAKECQNHLENAVLSKLPVEILVGKKNLEVRPTIINKGEIVKRLLSQHPDADFVLCAGDDKTDEDMFRALAGVGINSSTGRRDSSSKTMVVPYNDELVAATAAKIAEATHQHSHAHVHSGPPNSATKDQNGIRVGPPLPLSTSRPQPSPPAPGSTCSAANEHFSITIGHALKKTLANWHVTSPEELIRVLGILSGVVEA
;
A
#
# COMPACT_ATOMS: atom_id res chain seq x y z
N MET A 1 -34.33 17.08 -26.41
CA MET A 1 -33.30 16.02 -26.46
C MET A 1 -32.02 16.61 -25.87
N SER A 2 -32.04 17.13 -24.64
CA SER A 2 -32.14 16.50 -23.31
C SER A 2 -30.76 16.25 -22.70
N THR A 3 -30.17 17.37 -22.26
CA THR A 3 -29.51 17.56 -20.95
C THR A 3 -29.51 16.35 -20.03
N ILE A 4 -28.33 15.79 -19.76
CA ILE A 4 -28.06 14.97 -18.58
C ILE A 4 -27.03 15.74 -17.74
N HIS A 5 -27.53 16.37 -16.67
CA HIS A 5 -26.71 16.86 -15.57
C HIS A 5 -26.08 15.65 -14.87
N SER A 6 -24.77 15.47 -14.95
CA SER A 6 -24.03 14.57 -14.07
C SER A 6 -23.89 15.24 -12.70
N SER A 7 -24.78 14.89 -11.77
CA SER A 7 -24.61 15.21 -10.35
C SER A 7 -23.47 14.37 -9.78
N SER A 8 -22.24 14.86 -9.92
CA SER A 8 -21.11 14.36 -9.13
C SER A 8 -21.31 14.85 -7.70
N SER A 9 -21.90 14.02 -6.84
CA SER A 9 -21.84 14.21 -5.40
C SER A 9 -20.38 14.02 -4.97
N GLN A 10 -19.61 15.11 -4.99
CA GLN A 10 -18.38 15.21 -4.21
C GLN A 10 -18.79 15.09 -2.75
N THR A 11 -18.73 13.88 -2.20
CA THR A 11 -18.57 13.73 -0.75
C THR A 11 -17.23 14.37 -0.41
N SER A 12 -17.27 15.61 0.07
CA SER A 12 -16.13 16.23 0.73
C SER A 12 -15.76 15.32 1.90
N LEU A 13 -14.69 14.54 1.74
CA LEU A 13 -13.95 13.99 2.86
C LEU A 13 -13.46 15.22 3.65
N SER A 14 -14.22 15.65 4.66
CA SER A 14 -13.73 16.59 5.64
C SER A 14 -12.43 16.03 6.19
N ALA A 15 -11.36 16.83 6.16
CA ALA A 15 -10.10 16.49 6.81
C ALA A 15 -10.41 15.92 8.21
N PRO A 16 -9.90 14.73 8.58
CA PRO A 16 -10.08 14.24 9.92
C PRO A 16 -9.56 15.32 10.88
N LYS A 17 -10.37 15.68 11.89
CA LYS A 17 -9.88 16.53 12.98
C LYS A 17 -8.64 15.84 13.55
N LEU A 18 -7.50 16.49 13.46
CA LEU A 18 -6.25 16.03 14.03
C LEU A 18 -6.46 15.84 15.53
N VAL A 19 -6.49 14.59 15.97
CA VAL A 19 -6.45 14.23 17.39
C VAL A 19 -4.97 14.32 17.79
N PRO A 20 -4.60 15.10 18.83
CA PRO A 20 -3.26 15.05 19.39
C PRO A 20 -2.83 13.60 19.65
N LEU A 21 -1.55 13.25 19.43
CA LEU A 21 -1.06 11.88 19.72
C LEU A 21 -1.35 11.46 21.17
N THR A 22 -1.49 12.43 22.07
CA THR A 22 -1.87 12.29 23.49
C THR A 22 -3.36 11.99 23.74
N GLU A 23 -4.23 12.18 22.75
CA GLU A 23 -5.69 11.97 22.82
C GLU A 23 -6.14 10.72 22.02
N LEU A 24 -5.20 9.89 21.57
CA LEU A 24 -5.51 8.61 20.94
C LEU A 24 -6.22 7.66 21.93
N PRO A 25 -7.14 6.78 21.46
CA PRO A 25 -7.84 5.82 22.33
C PRO A 25 -6.87 4.98 23.17
N GLU A 26 -7.24 4.61 24.41
CA GLU A 26 -6.40 3.80 25.32
C GLU A 26 -5.86 2.51 24.69
N THR A 27 -6.61 1.91 23.75
CA THR A 27 -6.18 0.72 22.98
C THR A 27 -4.99 0.97 22.06
N ALA A 28 -4.81 2.20 21.57
CA ALA A 28 -3.64 2.61 20.79
C ALA A 28 -2.45 2.99 21.69
N GLN A 29 -2.70 3.42 22.92
CA GLN A 29 -1.67 3.74 23.91
C GLN A 29 -1.01 2.48 24.51
N LEU A 30 -1.73 1.36 24.58
CA LEU A 30 -1.22 0.07 25.07
C LEU A 30 -0.13 -0.57 24.18
N VAL A 31 0.00 -0.15 22.92
CA VAL A 31 0.99 -0.67 21.94
C VAL A 31 2.30 0.13 21.97
N LEU A 32 2.27 1.34 22.53
CA LEU A 32 3.39 2.25 22.56
C LEU A 32 4.10 2.14 23.92
N SER A 33 5.44 2.09 23.91
CA SER A 33 6.24 2.18 25.14
C SER A 33 5.98 3.51 25.87
N GLU A 34 6.44 3.63 27.13
CA GLU A 34 6.32 4.89 27.92
C GLU A 34 6.86 6.13 27.18
N LYS A 35 7.69 5.94 26.14
CA LYS A 35 8.06 6.94 25.12
C LYS A 35 8.16 6.29 23.72
N PRO A 36 7.18 6.47 22.84
CA PRO A 36 7.22 5.88 21.52
C PRO A 36 8.40 6.41 20.68
N ARG A 37 9.15 5.49 20.07
CA ARG A 37 10.29 5.79 19.19
C ARG A 37 9.91 5.59 17.72
N LEU A 38 10.39 6.49 16.88
CA LEU A 38 10.25 6.44 15.43
C LEU A 38 11.60 6.10 14.80
N ILE A 39 11.72 4.92 14.20
CA ILE A 39 12.82 4.55 13.33
C ILE A 39 12.49 5.03 11.92
N ASN A 40 13.03 6.19 11.55
CA ASN A 40 12.87 6.77 10.23
C ASN A 40 13.96 6.27 9.27
N VAL A 41 13.56 5.74 8.11
CA VAL A 41 14.46 5.06 7.17
C VAL A 41 14.39 5.71 5.80
N THR A 42 15.49 6.34 5.40
CA THR A 42 15.65 6.98 4.09
C THR A 42 16.84 6.38 3.34
N HIS A 43 16.80 6.36 2.01
CA HIS A 43 17.90 5.79 1.22
C HIS A 43 19.26 6.41 1.60
N GLN A 44 19.32 7.73 1.81
CA GLN A 44 20.52 8.41 2.30
C GLN A 44 20.27 9.12 3.63
N ILE A 45 21.30 9.24 4.47
CA ILE A 45 21.25 10.07 5.68
C ILE A 45 21.05 11.55 5.33
N PRO A 46 20.49 12.37 6.24
CA PRO A 46 20.24 13.80 6.01
C PRO A 46 21.51 14.65 5.88
N PHE A 47 22.70 14.04 5.97
CA PHE A 47 23.99 14.71 5.90
C PHE A 47 24.80 14.26 4.66
N ALA A 48 25.57 15.19 4.12
CA ALA A 48 26.72 14.91 3.28
C ALA A 48 27.97 14.90 4.17
N CYS A 49 28.86 13.95 3.93
CA CYS A 49 30.04 13.71 4.73
C CYS A 49 31.29 14.04 3.89
N THR A 50 32.09 15.01 4.36
CA THR A 50 33.35 15.41 3.71
C THR A 50 34.53 15.09 4.61
N ILE A 51 35.52 14.35 4.11
CA ILE A 51 36.70 13.93 4.88
C ILE A 51 37.74 15.06 4.89
N VAL A 52 38.24 15.41 6.08
CA VAL A 52 39.06 16.59 6.35
C VAL A 52 40.56 16.30 6.32
N ASP A 53 40.99 15.06 6.61
CA ASP A 53 42.40 14.78 6.90
C ASP A 53 43.04 13.77 5.93
N ARG A 54 44.28 14.05 5.52
CA ARG A 54 45.16 13.20 4.68
C ARG A 54 46.34 12.61 5.45
N THR A 55 46.37 12.71 6.78
CA THR A 55 47.48 12.25 7.61
C THR A 55 47.55 10.71 7.76
N SER A 56 47.56 9.96 6.65
CA SER A 56 48.01 8.55 6.63
C SER A 56 48.33 7.97 5.24
N PHE A 57 48.59 8.79 4.21
CA PHE A 57 49.29 8.27 3.00
C PHE A 57 50.81 8.26 3.23
N CYS A 58 51.29 7.65 4.32
CA CYS A 58 52.73 7.56 4.62
C CYS A 58 53.26 6.18 4.24
N THR A 59 53.92 6.11 3.09
CA THR A 59 54.81 4.99 2.71
C THR A 59 56.00 4.93 3.67
N SER A 60 56.11 3.87 4.47
CA SER A 60 57.35 3.54 5.17
C SER A 60 58.26 2.71 4.27
N VAL A 61 59.23 3.32 3.57
CA VAL A 61 60.49 2.63 3.23
C VAL A 61 61.65 3.64 3.22
N ASN A 62 62.68 3.32 4.01
CA ASN A 62 63.98 3.97 4.09
C ASN A 62 64.71 3.99 2.73
N GLY A 63 65.34 5.13 2.43
CA GLY A 63 66.65 5.24 1.76
C GLY A 63 66.78 4.83 0.29
N GLY A 64 67.11 5.79 -0.59
CA GLY A 64 67.80 5.51 -1.86
C GLY A 64 67.29 6.30 -3.07
N THR A 65 68.11 7.27 -3.50
CA THR A 65 68.33 7.79 -4.87
C THR A 65 67.25 7.65 -5.95
N ALA A 66 66.93 8.81 -6.55
CA ALA A 66 66.07 9.04 -7.70
C ALA A 66 66.36 8.18 -8.95
N ILE A 67 65.31 7.63 -9.56
CA ILE A 67 65.20 7.41 -11.02
C ILE A 67 63.74 7.64 -11.45
N SER A 68 63.58 8.49 -12.47
CA SER A 68 62.35 8.81 -13.18
C SER A 68 61.92 7.69 -14.15
N ASN A 69 60.63 7.33 -14.20
CA ASN A 69 59.85 7.08 -15.44
C ASN A 69 58.43 6.54 -15.13
N GLY A 70 57.43 7.01 -15.89
CA GLY A 70 56.33 6.16 -16.37
C GLY A 70 54.93 6.35 -15.78
N HIS A 71 54.09 7.05 -16.55
CA HIS A 71 52.61 7.11 -16.58
C HIS A 71 51.78 6.26 -15.60
N GLY A 72 51.09 6.94 -14.68
CA GLY A 72 49.83 6.50 -14.07
C GLY A 72 48.75 7.54 -14.35
N SER A 73 47.57 7.10 -14.81
CA SER A 73 46.41 7.95 -15.09
C SER A 73 45.95 8.70 -13.82
N PRO A 74 45.59 10.00 -13.89
CA PRO A 74 45.20 10.75 -12.70
C PRO A 74 43.74 10.44 -12.29
N PRO A 75 43.40 10.52 -10.98
CA PRO A 75 42.03 10.40 -10.50
C PRO A 75 41.19 11.63 -10.87
N ILE A 76 39.88 11.41 -11.07
CA ILE A 76 38.94 12.36 -11.66
C ILE A 76 38.45 13.37 -10.61
N ARG A 77 38.60 14.66 -10.90
CA ARG A 77 38.15 15.79 -10.07
C ARG A 77 36.68 16.13 -10.37
N ARG A 78 35.90 16.49 -9.34
CA ARG A 78 34.47 16.89 -9.44
C ARG A 78 34.16 18.05 -10.42
N SER A 79 35.17 18.75 -10.95
CA SER A 79 34.97 19.96 -11.77
C SER A 79 35.79 20.05 -13.06
N SER A 80 36.50 18.99 -13.49
CA SER A 80 37.44 19.07 -14.62
C SER A 80 37.14 18.21 -15.85
N LEU A 81 35.87 17.87 -16.11
CA LEU A 81 35.45 17.39 -17.45
C LEU A 81 35.07 18.53 -18.41
N ALA A 82 35.03 19.78 -17.96
CA ALA A 82 34.57 20.92 -18.76
C ALA A 82 35.66 21.73 -19.50
N VAL A 83 36.97 21.46 -19.33
CA VAL A 83 38.02 22.40 -19.82
C VAL A 83 39.09 21.78 -20.76
N LEU A 84 39.07 20.48 -21.06
CA LEU A 84 40.02 19.89 -22.03
C LEU A 84 39.35 19.39 -23.32
N ARG A 85 38.62 20.27 -24.02
CA ARG A 85 38.27 20.09 -25.45
C ARG A 85 38.28 21.41 -26.24
N GLN A 86 39.31 22.23 -26.02
CA GLN A 86 39.70 23.28 -26.97
C GLN A 86 41.18 23.14 -27.32
N ALA A 87 41.50 22.12 -28.11
CA ALA A 87 42.62 22.11 -29.05
C ALA A 87 42.73 20.74 -29.72
N ALA A 88 42.62 20.73 -31.05
CA ALA A 88 43.25 19.83 -32.02
C ALA A 88 42.27 19.36 -33.10
N VAL A 89 42.23 20.15 -34.17
CA VAL A 89 41.84 19.74 -35.52
C VAL A 89 43.03 18.95 -36.09
N SER A 90 42.84 17.69 -36.49
CA SER A 90 43.33 17.06 -37.74
C SER A 90 43.60 15.54 -37.62
N SER A 91 42.89 14.79 -38.47
CA SER A 91 43.30 13.53 -39.16
C SER A 91 43.38 12.20 -38.38
N PRO A 92 43.12 11.05 -39.06
CA PRO A 92 42.74 9.78 -38.43
C PRO A 92 43.93 8.85 -38.22
N VAL A 93 43.96 8.11 -37.12
CA VAL A 93 44.91 7.00 -36.90
C VAL A 93 44.16 5.77 -36.40
N GLU A 94 44.53 4.64 -37.00
CA GLU A 94 43.95 3.31 -36.97
C GLU A 94 43.78 2.70 -35.57
N VAL A 95 42.74 1.87 -35.43
CA VAL A 95 42.46 1.04 -34.25
C VAL A 95 43.20 -0.30 -34.39
N PRO A 96 44.05 -0.72 -33.43
CA PRO A 96 44.52 -2.10 -33.38
C PRO A 96 43.56 -3.00 -32.59
N ASP A 97 43.38 -4.19 -33.15
CA ASP A 97 42.62 -5.38 -32.77
C ASP A 97 42.69 -5.81 -31.28
N PRO A 98 41.57 -6.13 -30.59
CA PRO A 98 41.57 -6.61 -29.22
C PRO A 98 41.80 -8.13 -29.17
N SER A 99 43.01 -8.57 -29.45
CA SER A 99 43.47 -9.90 -29.04
C SER A 99 44.92 -9.79 -28.59
N ILE A 100 45.27 -10.45 -27.48
CA ILE A 100 46.52 -10.34 -26.70
C ILE A 100 46.42 -9.39 -25.50
N ALA A 101 45.77 -9.86 -24.43
CA ALA A 101 46.22 -9.65 -23.05
C ALA A 101 45.46 -10.57 -22.06
N GLN A 102 45.40 -11.87 -22.35
CA GLN A 102 45.25 -12.89 -21.31
C GLN A 102 46.63 -13.51 -21.10
N GLY A 103 47.28 -13.15 -19.99
CA GLY A 103 48.56 -13.74 -19.61
C GLY A 103 49.42 -12.82 -18.75
N ALA A 104 49.06 -12.61 -17.48
CA ALA A 104 49.99 -12.34 -16.38
C ALA A 104 49.22 -12.23 -15.04
N ALA A 105 48.74 -13.36 -14.54
CA ALA A 105 48.43 -13.52 -13.12
C ALA A 105 49.58 -14.30 -12.48
N THR A 106 50.57 -13.61 -11.92
CA THR A 106 51.40 -13.99 -10.75
C THR A 106 52.63 -13.09 -10.69
N MET A 107 52.68 -12.16 -9.73
CA MET A 107 53.86 -11.68 -9.01
C MET A 107 53.31 -10.73 -7.93
N ALA A 108 53.06 -11.28 -6.74
CA ALA A 108 52.79 -10.48 -5.56
C ALA A 108 54.06 -9.71 -5.19
N ASN A 109 54.01 -8.38 -5.22
CA ASN A 109 54.92 -7.53 -4.47
C ASN A 109 54.05 -6.62 -3.60
N GLY A 110 54.14 -6.83 -2.29
CA GLY A 110 53.33 -6.16 -1.28
C GLY A 110 53.62 -4.67 -1.19
N MET A 111 52.76 -3.87 -1.81
CA MET A 111 52.50 -2.50 -1.39
C MET A 111 51.16 -2.51 -0.64
N LEU A 112 51.19 -2.20 0.67
CA LEU A 112 49.98 -1.94 1.44
C LEU A 112 49.22 -0.78 0.77
N GLU A 113 47.99 -1.04 0.31
CA GLU A 113 47.12 0.03 -0.17
C GLU A 113 46.84 1.00 1.00
N PRO A 114 46.89 2.32 0.78
CA PRO A 114 46.76 3.31 1.83
C PRO A 114 45.34 3.30 2.43
N VAL A 115 45.26 2.98 3.71
CA VAL A 115 44.05 3.05 4.53
C VAL A 115 44.15 4.31 5.37
N LEU A 116 43.09 5.13 5.37
CA LEU A 116 42.99 6.27 6.26
C LEU A 116 42.81 5.75 7.71
N GLU A 117 43.71 6.11 8.62
CA GLU A 117 43.71 5.64 10.03
C GLU A 117 43.13 6.67 11.02
N ASP A 118 43.27 7.98 10.74
CA ASP A 118 42.68 9.08 11.52
C ASP A 118 42.30 10.27 10.62
N GLY A 119 41.26 11.02 11.02
CA GLY A 119 40.73 12.14 10.25
C GLY A 119 39.30 12.55 10.60
N ASP A 120 39.08 13.85 10.72
CA ASP A 120 37.77 14.45 10.98
C ASP A 120 36.88 14.42 9.73
N CYS A 121 35.55 14.40 9.92
CA CYS A 121 34.56 14.51 8.86
C CYS A 121 33.66 15.73 9.08
N ILE A 122 33.49 16.59 8.07
CA ILE A 122 32.52 17.68 8.10
C ILE A 122 31.16 17.13 7.67
N LEU A 123 30.13 17.39 8.49
CA LEU A 123 28.76 16.99 8.26
C LEU A 123 27.92 18.20 7.82
N GLU A 124 27.57 18.26 6.54
CA GLU A 124 26.73 19.32 5.98
C GLU A 124 25.31 18.81 5.70
N PRO A 125 24.25 19.62 5.88
CA PRO A 125 22.90 19.20 5.48
C PRO A 125 22.81 18.86 3.99
N ARG A 126 22.28 17.69 3.68
CA ARG A 126 22.09 17.24 2.29
C ARG A 126 21.05 18.11 1.59
N ARG A 127 21.31 18.50 0.34
CA ARG A 127 20.37 19.24 -0.49
C ARG A 127 19.30 18.31 -1.09
N GLY A 128 18.06 18.78 -1.13
CA GLY A 128 16.91 18.01 -1.65
C GLY A 128 16.07 17.37 -0.53
N HIS A 129 14.84 16.97 -0.85
CA HIS A 129 13.86 16.38 0.09
C HIS A 129 13.60 17.22 1.36
N SER A 130 13.77 18.54 1.27
CA SER A 130 13.64 19.46 2.41
C SER A 130 12.25 19.44 3.05
N ALA A 131 11.22 19.11 2.29
CA ALA A 131 9.86 18.90 2.78
C ALA A 131 9.77 17.68 3.70
N MET A 132 10.30 16.53 3.27
CA MET A 132 10.30 15.28 4.02
C MET A 132 11.07 15.43 5.34
N TYR A 133 12.30 15.94 5.28
CA TYR A 133 13.11 16.14 6.49
C TYR A 133 12.47 17.13 7.46
N SER A 134 11.87 18.24 6.99
CA SER A 134 11.13 19.16 7.87
C SER A 134 9.90 18.50 8.51
N GLY A 135 9.17 17.68 7.75
CA GLY A 135 8.01 16.95 8.28
C GLY A 135 8.41 15.99 9.39
N ILE A 136 9.44 15.17 9.16
CA ILE A 136 9.94 14.19 10.14
C ILE A 136 10.50 14.90 11.37
N LYS A 137 11.30 15.95 11.19
CA LYS A 137 11.84 16.76 12.28
C LYS A 137 10.75 17.35 13.19
N SER A 138 9.57 17.62 12.64
CA SER A 138 8.44 18.14 13.44
C SER A 138 7.84 17.11 14.40
N LEU A 139 8.20 15.84 14.28
CA LEU A 139 7.79 14.76 15.18
C LEU A 139 8.72 14.62 16.38
N GLU A 140 9.94 15.20 16.37
CA GLU A 140 10.94 15.07 17.44
C GLU A 140 10.44 15.56 18.82
N GLY A 141 9.41 16.43 18.85
CA GLY A 141 8.79 16.89 20.08
C GLY A 141 7.83 15.88 20.72
N ASP A 142 7.25 14.99 19.90
CA ASP A 142 6.25 14.00 20.32
C ASP A 142 6.85 12.58 20.39
N LEU A 143 7.89 12.30 19.60
CA LEU A 143 8.53 10.99 19.42
C LEU A 143 10.06 11.11 19.42
N GLU A 144 10.74 10.19 20.10
CA GLU A 144 12.19 10.06 19.91
C GLU A 144 12.46 9.46 18.53
N THR A 145 13.17 10.20 17.66
CA THR A 145 13.41 9.78 16.27
C THR A 145 14.84 9.29 16.09
N ILE A 146 14.98 8.11 15.48
CA ILE A 146 16.26 7.52 15.06
C ILE A 146 16.26 7.47 13.54
N GLN A 147 17.34 7.95 12.95
CA GLN A 147 17.46 8.03 11.50
C GLN A 147 18.40 6.93 10.98
N ILE A 148 17.93 6.11 10.04
CA ILE A 148 18.75 5.11 9.35
C ILE A 148 18.89 5.47 7.88
N GLY A 149 20.09 5.35 7.32
CA GLY A 149 20.33 5.59 5.90
C GLY A 149 21.76 5.32 5.44
N TRP A 150 21.97 5.21 4.12
CA TRP A 150 23.31 5.12 3.53
C TRP A 150 24.02 6.48 3.61
N VAL A 151 25.33 6.45 3.86
CA VAL A 151 26.15 7.67 3.98
C VAL A 151 26.26 8.43 2.64
N GLY A 152 26.05 7.75 1.51
CA GLY A 152 26.23 8.33 0.17
C GLY A 152 27.69 8.31 -0.26
N GLU A 153 28.02 8.85 -1.43
CA GLU A 153 29.44 8.99 -1.81
C GLU A 153 30.18 9.94 -0.84
N LEU A 154 31.35 9.51 -0.39
CA LEU A 154 32.24 10.31 0.44
C LEU A 154 33.18 11.12 -0.44
N ALA A 155 33.38 12.39 -0.10
CA ALA A 155 34.33 13.25 -0.81
C ALA A 155 35.37 13.81 0.16
N ASP A 156 36.60 14.06 -0.31
CA ASP A 156 37.58 14.85 0.42
C ASP A 156 37.32 16.36 0.27
N GLN A 157 38.09 17.19 0.98
CA GLN A 157 37.97 18.66 0.91
C GLN A 157 38.18 19.23 -0.50
N ASP A 158 38.92 18.53 -1.36
CA ASP A 158 39.17 18.91 -2.74
C ASP A 158 38.06 18.41 -3.70
N GLY A 159 37.08 17.68 -3.18
CA GLY A 159 35.93 17.14 -3.89
C GLY A 159 36.20 15.82 -4.61
N TYR A 160 37.29 15.11 -4.30
CA TYR A 160 37.55 13.78 -4.85
C TYR A 160 36.76 12.71 -4.10
N VAL A 161 36.16 11.77 -4.84
CA VAL A 161 35.43 10.65 -4.26
C VAL A 161 36.41 9.72 -3.55
N VAL A 162 36.13 9.39 -2.29
CA VAL A 162 36.91 8.47 -1.46
C VAL A 162 36.17 7.13 -1.43
N PRO A 163 36.73 6.07 -2.06
CA PRO A 163 36.13 4.74 -2.03
C PRO A 163 36.00 4.19 -0.61
N TYR A 164 34.89 3.51 -0.31
CA TYR A 164 34.65 2.95 1.04
C TYR A 164 35.70 1.93 1.47
N LYS A 165 36.36 1.27 0.51
CA LYS A 165 37.45 0.32 0.77
C LYS A 165 38.69 0.97 1.39
N HIS A 166 38.85 2.30 1.28
CA HIS A 166 39.99 3.03 1.85
C HIS A 166 39.72 3.56 3.27
N LEU A 167 38.52 3.33 3.82
CA LEU A 167 38.17 3.72 5.20
C LEU A 167 38.53 2.59 6.17
N SER A 168 39.35 2.89 7.19
CA SER A 168 39.56 1.97 8.31
C SER A 168 38.27 1.73 9.10
N GLU A 169 38.22 0.61 9.82
CA GLU A 169 37.12 0.36 10.77
C GLU A 169 37.07 1.42 11.89
N LYS A 170 38.23 1.97 12.27
CA LYS A 170 38.32 3.08 13.24
C LYS A 170 37.62 4.33 12.70
N HIS A 171 37.78 4.67 11.43
CA HIS A 171 37.06 5.78 10.79
C HIS A 171 35.56 5.56 10.72
N LYS A 172 35.14 4.36 10.32
CA LYS A 172 33.71 4.03 10.28
C LYS A 172 33.08 4.14 11.67
N GLN A 173 33.78 3.70 12.71
CA GLN A 173 33.33 3.82 14.08
C GLN A 173 33.25 5.28 14.54
N ASN A 174 34.29 6.08 14.29
CA ASN A 174 34.26 7.52 14.61
C ASN A 174 33.07 8.23 13.93
N LEU A 175 32.84 7.94 12.64
CA LEU A 175 31.70 8.53 11.93
C LEU A 175 30.36 8.07 12.51
N LYS A 176 30.22 6.79 12.89
CA LYS A 176 29.03 6.28 13.60
C LYS A 176 28.79 7.03 14.91
N ASP A 177 29.82 7.17 15.74
CA ASP A 177 29.71 7.80 17.06
C ASP A 177 29.28 9.27 16.91
N ARG A 178 29.89 10.00 15.99
CA ARG A 178 29.53 11.41 15.71
C ARG A 178 28.12 11.58 15.18
N LEU A 179 27.69 10.70 14.28
CA LEU A 179 26.33 10.72 13.72
C LEU A 179 25.28 10.37 14.79
N TRP A 180 25.61 9.46 15.70
CA TRP A 180 24.77 9.10 16.83
C TRP A 180 24.65 10.23 17.86
N GLU A 181 25.77 10.88 18.20
CA GLU A 181 25.80 12.00 19.16
C GLU A 181 25.06 13.23 18.64
N LYS A 182 25.15 13.53 17.34
CA LYS A 182 24.57 14.74 16.76
C LYS A 182 23.04 14.64 16.64
N GLU A 183 22.52 13.61 15.97
CA GLU A 183 21.12 13.52 15.55
C GLU A 183 20.57 12.07 15.59
N LYS A 184 21.14 11.19 16.43
CA LYS A 184 20.73 9.76 16.54
C LYS A 184 20.66 9.06 15.18
N VAL A 185 21.68 9.29 14.35
CA VAL A 185 21.76 8.72 12.99
C VAL A 185 22.58 7.43 13.02
N VAL A 186 22.03 6.37 12.43
CA VAL A 186 22.67 5.08 12.20
C VAL A 186 23.08 4.99 10.73
N PRO A 187 24.38 5.18 10.41
CA PRO A 187 24.85 5.10 9.03
C PRO A 187 24.99 3.66 8.54
N ILE A 188 24.59 3.44 7.29
CA ILE A 188 24.88 2.22 6.54
C ILE A 188 26.04 2.51 5.58
N PHE A 189 27.05 1.64 5.63
CA PHE A 189 28.19 1.67 4.73
C PHE A 189 28.01 0.59 3.67
N LEU A 190 28.07 0.97 2.40
CA LEU A 190 27.89 0.06 1.27
C LEU A 190 29.16 0.06 0.43
N GLU A 191 29.53 -1.10 -0.12
CA GLU A 191 30.60 -1.17 -1.11
C GLU A 191 30.22 -0.35 -2.36
N ASP A 192 31.15 0.45 -2.90
CA ASP A 192 30.89 1.36 -4.03
C ASP A 192 30.25 0.66 -5.23
N SER A 193 30.71 -0.56 -5.55
CA SER A 193 30.20 -1.33 -6.68
C SER A 193 28.73 -1.76 -6.49
N ARG A 194 28.38 -2.21 -5.28
CA ARG A 194 27.02 -2.61 -4.88
C ARG A 194 26.10 -1.40 -4.74
N ALA A 195 26.61 -0.29 -4.21
CA ALA A 195 25.87 0.96 -4.11
C ALA A 195 25.49 1.50 -5.49
N ALA A 196 26.43 1.50 -6.44
CA ALA A 196 26.19 1.89 -7.82
C ALA A 196 25.21 0.93 -8.52
N GLY A 197 25.36 -0.39 -8.36
CA GLY A 197 24.42 -1.38 -8.92
C GLY A 197 22.99 -1.24 -8.37
N HIS A 198 22.85 -0.85 -7.09
CA HIS A 198 21.56 -0.56 -6.48
C HIS A 198 20.96 0.77 -6.94
N TYR A 199 21.67 1.89 -6.78
CA TYR A 199 21.11 3.24 -6.99
C TYR A 199 21.09 3.60 -8.47
N GLU A 200 22.25 3.58 -9.13
CA GLU A 200 22.39 3.95 -10.56
C GLU A 200 21.88 2.85 -11.47
N GLY A 201 22.17 1.61 -11.10
CA GLY A 201 21.66 0.42 -11.75
C GLY A 201 20.15 0.29 -11.55
N TYR A 202 19.69 -0.41 -10.53
CA TYR A 202 18.28 -0.80 -10.48
C TYR A 202 17.32 0.37 -10.20
N CYS A 203 17.63 1.25 -9.26
CA CYS A 203 16.71 2.33 -8.87
C CYS A 203 16.54 3.37 -9.99
N LYS A 204 17.62 3.87 -10.59
CA LYS A 204 17.58 4.92 -11.61
C LYS A 204 17.43 4.42 -13.04
N SER A 205 17.90 3.22 -13.38
CA SER A 205 17.69 2.69 -14.74
C SER A 205 16.43 1.83 -14.89
N VAL A 206 15.88 1.25 -13.80
CA VAL A 206 14.70 0.37 -13.87
C VAL A 206 13.48 1.01 -13.19
N LEU A 207 13.53 1.21 -11.87
CA LEU A 207 12.33 1.63 -11.12
C LEU A 207 11.89 3.07 -11.45
N TRP A 208 12.82 4.02 -11.51
CA TRP A 208 12.52 5.43 -11.77
C TRP A 208 11.84 5.64 -13.13
N PRO A 209 12.38 5.14 -14.27
CA PRO A 209 11.70 5.24 -15.56
C PRO A 209 10.30 4.61 -15.54
N LEU A 210 10.18 3.38 -15.01
CA LEU A 210 8.91 2.67 -14.90
C LEU A 210 7.85 3.48 -14.15
N PHE A 211 8.21 4.02 -12.98
CA PHE A 211 7.30 4.78 -12.12
C PHE A 211 6.83 6.08 -12.82
N HIS A 212 7.66 6.61 -13.72
CA HIS A 212 7.39 7.81 -14.48
C HIS A 212 6.87 7.57 -15.91
N TYR A 213 6.46 6.33 -16.25
CA TYR A 213 5.95 5.95 -17.58
C TYR A 213 6.97 6.11 -18.71
N LEU A 214 8.25 6.05 -18.39
CA LEU A 214 9.32 5.94 -19.36
C LEU A 214 9.65 4.45 -19.51
N LEU A 215 9.13 3.84 -20.58
CA LEU A 215 9.47 2.47 -20.93
C LEU A 215 10.87 2.43 -21.58
N TRP A 216 11.55 1.31 -21.45
CA TRP A 216 12.89 1.11 -22.02
C TRP A 216 12.80 0.94 -23.54
N ASP A 217 13.51 1.77 -24.29
CA ASP A 217 13.52 1.75 -25.76
C ASP A 217 14.46 0.68 -26.35
N GLU A 218 15.35 0.10 -25.54
CA GLU A 218 16.37 -0.85 -26.00
C GLU A 218 16.18 -2.23 -25.38
N ALA A 219 16.11 -3.26 -26.22
CA ALA A 219 16.14 -4.64 -25.77
C ALA A 219 17.56 -5.01 -25.31
N THR A 220 17.74 -5.28 -24.02
CA THR A 220 19.01 -5.74 -23.46
C THR A 220 19.02 -7.26 -23.29
N ASP A 221 20.21 -7.87 -23.16
CA ASP A 221 20.36 -9.31 -22.90
C ASP A 221 19.99 -9.72 -21.46
N GLY A 222 19.51 -8.76 -20.64
CA GLY A 222 19.07 -8.94 -19.26
C GLY A 222 20.18 -9.19 -18.23
N ARG A 223 21.45 -9.31 -18.63
CA ARG A 223 22.53 -9.66 -17.69
C ARG A 223 22.81 -8.55 -16.69
N VAL A 224 22.83 -7.31 -17.17
CA VAL A 224 23.06 -6.12 -16.34
C VAL A 224 21.89 -5.91 -15.37
N GLU A 225 20.65 -6.06 -15.85
CA GLU A 225 19.45 -5.95 -15.02
C GLU A 225 19.44 -6.99 -13.90
N LYS A 226 19.80 -8.24 -14.20
CA LYS A 226 19.90 -9.30 -13.18
C LYS A 226 20.93 -8.98 -12.09
N LYS A 227 22.14 -8.52 -12.47
CA LYS A 227 23.17 -8.11 -11.50
C LYS A 227 22.68 -6.95 -10.63
N ASN A 228 22.11 -5.92 -11.27
CA ASN A 228 21.58 -4.76 -10.56
C ASN A 228 20.44 -5.13 -9.60
N TRP A 229 19.60 -6.11 -9.96
CA TRP A 229 18.59 -6.66 -9.05
C TRP A 229 19.21 -7.36 -7.83
N GLU A 230 20.27 -8.15 -8.03
CA GLU A 230 20.98 -8.79 -6.91
C GLU A 230 21.58 -7.74 -5.96
N ASP A 231 22.15 -6.67 -6.50
CA ASP A 231 22.63 -5.52 -5.72
C ASP A 231 21.48 -4.80 -5.01
N TYR A 232 20.33 -4.66 -5.67
CA TYR A 232 19.13 -4.06 -5.08
C TYR A 232 18.62 -4.85 -3.86
N VAL A 233 18.55 -6.17 -3.98
CA VAL A 233 18.18 -7.08 -2.88
C VAL A 233 19.20 -7.01 -1.75
N PHE A 234 20.50 -7.07 -2.07
CA PHE A 234 21.58 -7.01 -1.08
C PHE A 234 21.50 -5.72 -0.24
N VAL A 235 21.34 -4.57 -0.88
CA VAL A 235 21.23 -3.29 -0.16
C VAL A 235 19.96 -3.26 0.71
N ASN A 236 18.81 -3.72 0.20
CA ASN A 236 17.58 -3.80 1.01
C ASN A 236 17.77 -4.71 2.24
N GLN A 237 18.55 -5.79 2.13
CA GLN A 237 18.88 -6.66 3.25
C GLN A 237 19.73 -5.93 4.31
N GLN A 238 20.75 -5.18 3.90
CA GLN A 238 21.57 -4.39 4.82
C GLN A 238 20.75 -3.36 5.60
N PHE A 239 19.77 -2.73 4.94
CA PHE A 239 18.83 -1.83 5.61
C PHE A 239 17.93 -2.55 6.61
N ALA A 240 17.37 -3.71 6.23
CA ALA A 240 16.55 -4.51 7.14
C ALA A 240 17.34 -4.96 8.37
N ASP A 241 18.59 -5.39 8.20
CA ASP A 241 19.46 -5.83 9.29
C ASP A 241 19.80 -4.69 10.25
N ALA A 242 20.13 -3.50 9.72
CA ALA A 242 20.39 -2.31 10.54
C ALA A 242 19.15 -1.87 11.35
N ILE A 243 17.94 -1.98 10.78
CA ILE A 243 16.70 -1.67 11.50
C ILE A 243 16.47 -2.68 12.62
N VAL A 244 16.64 -3.98 12.35
CA VAL A 244 16.45 -5.05 13.34
C VAL A 244 17.41 -4.91 14.52
N GLU A 245 18.65 -4.48 14.28
CA GLU A 245 19.63 -4.23 15.34
C GLU A 245 19.21 -3.09 16.30
N GLN A 246 18.47 -2.10 15.80
CA GLN A 246 18.06 -0.91 16.56
C GLN A 246 16.64 -0.98 17.13
N TYR A 247 15.85 -1.93 16.64
CA TYR A 247 14.43 -2.07 16.95
C TYR A 247 14.22 -2.55 18.40
N GLN A 248 13.28 -1.90 19.07
CA GLN A 248 12.70 -2.33 20.33
C GLN A 248 11.19 -2.56 20.15
N PRO A 249 10.59 -3.51 20.89
CA PRO A 249 9.14 -3.70 20.86
C PRO A 249 8.39 -2.40 21.14
N GLY A 250 7.45 -2.05 20.25
CA GLY A 250 6.68 -0.80 20.31
C GLY A 250 7.24 0.34 19.44
N ASP A 251 8.43 0.17 18.83
CA ASP A 251 8.95 1.14 17.88
C ASP A 251 8.11 1.19 16.59
N ILE A 252 7.99 2.39 16.04
CA ILE A 252 7.37 2.65 14.74
C ILE A 252 8.48 2.71 13.68
N VAL A 253 8.42 1.88 12.65
CA VAL A 253 9.36 1.92 11.53
C VAL A 253 8.70 2.62 10.34
N TRP A 254 9.30 3.69 9.85
CA TRP A 254 8.80 4.44 8.69
C TRP A 254 9.82 4.46 7.55
N ILE A 255 9.48 3.81 6.43
CA ILE A 255 10.35 3.60 5.28
C ILE A 255 9.93 4.50 4.11
N HIS A 256 10.91 5.09 3.43
CA HIS A 256 10.66 6.04 2.35
C HIS A 256 11.16 5.58 0.98
N ASP A 257 10.23 5.66 0.02
CA ASP A 257 10.45 5.67 -1.43
C ASP A 257 10.93 4.37 -2.09
N TYR A 258 11.05 4.42 -3.41
CA TYR A 258 11.27 3.26 -4.30
C TYR A 258 12.64 2.57 -4.16
N HIS A 259 13.55 3.07 -3.33
CA HIS A 259 14.85 2.44 -3.08
C HIS A 259 14.75 1.25 -2.12
N LEU A 260 13.73 1.25 -1.26
CA LEU A 260 13.63 0.34 -0.11
C LEU A 260 12.36 -0.52 -0.16
N LEU A 261 11.87 -0.83 -1.37
CA LEU A 261 10.58 -1.51 -1.55
C LEU A 261 10.53 -2.93 -0.98
N LEU A 262 11.68 -3.58 -0.72
CA LEU A 262 11.73 -4.95 -0.19
C LEU A 262 11.84 -4.98 1.34
N VAL A 263 12.34 -3.91 1.95
CA VAL A 263 12.57 -3.81 3.40
C VAL A 263 11.34 -4.18 4.23
N PRO A 264 10.10 -3.73 3.94
CA PRO A 264 8.96 -4.02 4.80
C PRO A 264 8.71 -5.52 4.96
N HIS A 265 8.81 -6.29 3.88
CA HIS A 265 8.67 -7.76 3.94
C HIS A 265 9.82 -8.42 4.70
N LEU A 266 11.06 -7.98 4.47
CA LEU A 266 12.24 -8.49 5.19
C LEU A 266 12.13 -8.25 6.70
N LEU A 267 11.63 -7.09 7.10
CA LEU A 267 11.34 -6.78 8.50
C LEU A 267 10.23 -7.65 9.05
N ARG A 268 9.12 -7.82 8.32
CA ARG A 268 7.98 -8.62 8.80
C ARG A 268 8.38 -10.08 9.11
N GLN A 269 9.32 -10.64 8.35
CA GLN A 269 9.85 -11.99 8.61
C GLN A 269 10.60 -12.09 9.95
N LYS A 270 11.33 -11.05 10.36
CA LYS A 270 12.12 -11.01 11.59
C LYS A 270 11.37 -10.40 12.78
N LEU A 271 10.43 -9.48 12.51
CA LEU A 271 9.68 -8.68 13.46
C LEU A 271 8.16 -8.73 13.13
N PRO A 272 7.47 -9.85 13.41
CA PRO A 272 6.08 -10.04 13.00
C PRO A 272 5.10 -9.00 13.56
N GLY A 273 5.36 -8.47 14.76
CA GLY A 273 4.53 -7.47 15.44
C GLY A 273 4.93 -6.00 15.22
N ALA A 274 5.95 -5.71 14.39
CA ALA A 274 6.40 -4.33 14.22
C ALA A 274 5.37 -3.46 13.50
N ALA A 275 5.25 -2.20 13.94
CA ALA A 275 4.48 -1.16 13.26
C ALA A 275 5.31 -0.60 12.10
N ILE A 276 4.96 -0.99 10.87
CA ILE A 276 5.72 -0.66 9.66
C ILE A 276 4.88 0.22 8.72
N GLY A 277 5.33 1.44 8.47
CA GLY A 277 4.76 2.33 7.46
C GLY A 277 5.70 2.50 6.27
N VAL A 278 5.14 2.62 5.07
CA VAL A 278 5.88 2.99 3.85
C VAL A 278 5.25 4.20 3.22
N PHE A 279 6.05 5.19 2.81
CA PHE A 279 5.56 6.31 2.02
C PHE A 279 6.31 6.42 0.69
N ILE A 280 5.59 6.36 -0.43
CA ILE A 280 6.14 6.46 -1.79
C ILE A 280 6.03 7.91 -2.27
N HIS A 281 7.19 8.55 -2.46
CA HIS A 281 7.27 9.95 -2.87
C HIS A 281 7.12 10.11 -4.38
N ALA A 282 7.66 9.15 -5.14
CA ALA A 282 7.49 9.07 -6.59
C ALA A 282 6.03 8.75 -6.99
N PRO A 283 5.65 8.98 -8.26
CA PRO A 283 4.41 8.42 -8.81
C PRO A 283 4.39 6.89 -8.70
N PHE A 284 3.19 6.30 -8.63
CA PHE A 284 3.04 4.85 -8.78
C PHE A 284 2.38 4.54 -10.14
N PRO A 285 2.95 3.62 -10.94
CA PRO A 285 2.48 3.40 -12.30
C PRO A 285 1.21 2.53 -12.36
N SER A 286 0.47 2.61 -13.46
CA SER A 286 -0.71 1.77 -13.67
C SER A 286 -0.30 0.30 -13.79
N SER A 287 -1.25 -0.63 -13.60
CA SER A 287 -0.99 -2.06 -13.71
C SER A 287 -0.51 -2.50 -15.09
N GLU A 288 -0.81 -1.75 -16.14
CA GLU A 288 -0.31 -2.06 -17.48
C GLU A 288 1.18 -1.80 -17.59
N ILE A 289 1.62 -0.63 -17.14
CA ILE A 289 3.03 -0.25 -17.13
C ILE A 289 3.80 -1.09 -16.10
N PHE A 290 3.27 -1.24 -14.88
CA PHE A 290 3.95 -1.98 -13.81
C PHE A 290 4.18 -3.45 -14.16
N ARG A 291 3.30 -4.09 -14.94
CA ARG A 291 3.47 -5.48 -15.38
C ARG A 291 4.67 -5.71 -16.28
N SER A 292 5.20 -4.65 -16.91
CA SER A 292 6.44 -4.70 -17.69
C SER A 292 7.67 -4.99 -16.81
N LEU A 293 7.60 -4.75 -15.50
CA LEU A 293 8.69 -5.08 -14.57
C LEU A 293 8.80 -6.60 -14.40
N PRO A 294 9.99 -7.20 -14.65
CA PRO A 294 10.18 -8.64 -14.45
C PRO A 294 9.97 -9.07 -12.99
N LYS A 295 10.47 -8.25 -12.04
CA LYS A 295 10.42 -8.48 -10.58
C LYS A 295 9.19 -7.90 -9.89
N ARG A 296 8.08 -7.76 -10.63
CA ARG A 296 6.83 -7.14 -10.16
C ARG A 296 6.23 -7.84 -8.93
N VAL A 297 6.33 -9.17 -8.85
CA VAL A 297 5.75 -9.94 -7.73
C VAL A 297 6.56 -9.68 -6.46
N GLU A 298 7.89 -9.75 -6.56
CA GLU A 298 8.82 -9.51 -5.48
C GLU A 298 8.71 -8.09 -4.92
N VAL A 299 8.61 -7.08 -5.79
CA VAL A 299 8.44 -5.68 -5.38
C VAL A 299 7.11 -5.44 -4.67
N LEU A 300 5.99 -5.98 -5.18
CA LEU A 300 4.69 -5.82 -4.53
C LEU A 300 4.64 -6.56 -3.19
N ASN A 301 5.17 -7.78 -3.13
CA ASN A 301 5.25 -8.53 -1.87
C ASN A 301 6.14 -7.83 -0.84
N GLY A 302 7.22 -7.20 -1.30
CA GLY A 302 8.11 -6.34 -0.51
C GLY A 302 7.33 -5.26 0.23
N LEU A 303 6.50 -4.50 -0.50
CA LEU A 303 5.65 -3.45 0.05
C LEU A 303 4.59 -3.97 1.00
N LEU A 304 3.96 -5.10 0.67
CA LEU A 304 2.87 -5.70 1.46
C LEU A 304 3.32 -6.28 2.80
N GLY A 305 4.60 -6.17 3.18
CA GLY A 305 5.04 -6.40 4.56
C GLY A 305 4.66 -5.26 5.54
N ALA A 306 4.29 -4.09 5.02
CA ALA A 306 3.90 -2.92 5.82
C ALA A 306 2.48 -3.04 6.40
N ASN A 307 2.21 -2.36 7.52
CA ASN A 307 0.85 -2.14 8.02
C ASN A 307 0.13 -1.07 7.22
N GLN A 308 0.85 -0.02 6.80
CA GLN A 308 0.29 1.09 6.02
C GLN A 308 1.24 1.52 4.89
N ILE A 309 0.67 1.80 3.72
CA ILE A 309 1.37 2.35 2.56
C ILE A 309 0.69 3.65 2.16
N GLY A 310 1.45 4.74 2.12
CA GLY A 310 0.99 6.07 1.73
C GLY A 310 1.51 6.51 0.37
N PHE A 311 0.67 7.24 -0.35
CA PHE A 311 0.99 7.84 -1.64
C PHE A 311 0.65 9.33 -1.68
N GLN A 312 1.24 10.05 -2.65
CA GLN A 312 0.97 11.48 -2.86
C GLN A 312 -0.47 11.77 -3.32
N THR A 313 -1.06 10.89 -4.13
CA THR A 313 -2.37 11.09 -4.75
C THR A 313 -3.22 9.82 -4.73
N TYR A 314 -4.54 9.99 -4.82
CA TYR A 314 -5.47 8.87 -4.92
C TYR A 314 -5.25 8.02 -6.18
N SER A 315 -4.85 8.61 -7.31
CA SER A 315 -4.53 7.86 -8.52
C SER A 315 -3.40 6.86 -8.28
N TYR A 316 -2.34 7.26 -7.56
CA TYR A 316 -1.21 6.37 -7.28
C TYR A 316 -1.60 5.23 -6.33
N ALA A 317 -2.38 5.55 -5.28
CA ALA A 317 -2.95 4.54 -4.37
C ALA A 317 -3.83 3.52 -5.13
N ARG A 318 -4.73 4.01 -5.99
CA ARG A 318 -5.58 3.15 -6.83
C ARG A 318 -4.76 2.27 -7.77
N HIS A 319 -3.71 2.82 -8.38
CA HIS A 319 -2.83 2.06 -9.25
C HIS A 319 -2.09 0.95 -8.51
N PHE A 320 -1.60 1.21 -7.30
CA PHE A 320 -1.00 0.20 -6.43
C PHE A 320 -1.97 -0.92 -6.09
N ILE A 321 -3.19 -0.59 -5.63
CA ILE A 321 -4.25 -1.57 -5.35
C ILE A 321 -4.53 -2.43 -6.59
N SER A 322 -4.69 -1.78 -7.76
CA SER A 322 -4.95 -2.51 -9.02
C SER A 322 -3.78 -3.42 -9.42
N CYS A 323 -2.53 -2.99 -9.17
CA CYS A 323 -1.36 -3.85 -9.36
C CYS A 323 -1.40 -5.08 -8.45
N CYS A 324 -1.66 -4.92 -7.16
CA CYS A 324 -1.73 -6.04 -6.22
C CYS A 324 -2.86 -7.02 -6.59
N THR A 325 -4.04 -6.53 -6.96
CA THR A 325 -5.16 -7.39 -7.37
C THR A 325 -4.85 -8.13 -8.67
N ARG A 326 -4.21 -7.49 -9.67
CA ARG A 326 -3.96 -8.09 -10.99
C ARG A 326 -2.72 -8.99 -11.02
N VAL A 327 -1.67 -8.64 -10.29
CA VAL A 327 -0.38 -9.34 -10.31
C VAL A 327 -0.33 -10.46 -9.28
N ASN A 328 -0.75 -10.19 -8.04
CA ASN A 328 -0.68 -11.15 -6.94
C ASN A 328 -2.01 -11.91 -6.74
N GLY A 329 -3.12 -11.39 -7.26
CA GLY A 329 -4.44 -11.98 -7.06
C GLY A 329 -5.05 -11.68 -5.68
N TYR A 330 -4.50 -10.70 -4.95
CA TYR A 330 -5.03 -10.32 -3.63
C TYR A 330 -6.40 -9.64 -3.73
N GLU A 331 -7.21 -9.84 -2.70
CA GLU A 331 -8.48 -9.13 -2.55
C GLU A 331 -8.22 -7.70 -2.06
N SER A 332 -8.96 -6.75 -2.62
CA SER A 332 -8.87 -5.35 -2.23
C SER A 332 -10.16 -4.92 -1.54
N THR A 333 -9.99 -4.07 -0.53
CA THR A 333 -11.08 -3.35 0.13
C THR A 333 -10.98 -1.87 -0.24
N PRO A 334 -12.01 -1.04 0.02
CA PRO A 334 -11.93 0.40 -0.20
C PRO A 334 -10.80 1.10 0.58
N ARG A 335 -10.27 0.46 1.63
CA ARG A 335 -9.26 1.04 2.53
C ARG A 335 -7.88 0.38 2.45
N GLY A 336 -7.71 -0.68 1.65
CA GLY A 336 -6.45 -1.43 1.63
C GLY A 336 -6.52 -2.75 0.88
N ILE A 337 -5.51 -3.58 1.08
CA ILE A 337 -5.36 -4.89 0.44
C ILE A 337 -5.32 -5.96 1.53
N ASP A 338 -6.10 -7.03 1.36
CA ASP A 338 -5.97 -8.22 2.21
C ASP A 338 -4.85 -9.11 1.65
N ALA A 339 -3.70 -9.04 2.31
CA ALA A 339 -2.49 -9.76 1.94
C ALA A 339 -2.00 -10.61 3.12
N MET A 340 -1.73 -11.89 2.86
CA MET A 340 -1.16 -12.80 3.86
C MET A 340 -1.98 -12.89 5.15
N GLY A 341 -3.31 -12.82 5.03
CA GLY A 341 -4.25 -12.91 6.15
C GLY A 341 -4.34 -11.65 6.99
N SER A 342 -3.85 -10.52 6.49
CA SER A 342 -3.91 -9.24 7.18
C SER A 342 -4.18 -8.08 6.23
N THR A 343 -4.81 -7.03 6.74
CA THR A 343 -5.14 -5.85 5.93
C THR A 343 -3.98 -4.86 5.91
N VAL A 344 -3.36 -4.68 4.75
CA VAL A 344 -2.41 -3.60 4.49
C VAL A 344 -3.21 -2.35 4.09
N TRP A 345 -3.16 -1.33 4.94
CA TRP A 345 -3.88 -0.08 4.73
C TRP A 345 -3.22 0.77 3.65
N VAL A 346 -4.01 1.33 2.74
CA VAL A 346 -3.50 2.17 1.66
C VAL A 346 -4.15 3.56 1.75
N GLY A 347 -3.33 4.59 1.94
CA GLY A 347 -3.79 5.96 2.16
C GLY A 347 -3.13 6.99 1.24
N THR A 348 -3.67 8.20 1.26
CA THR A 348 -3.20 9.34 0.46
C THR A 348 -2.79 10.49 1.38
N PHE A 349 -1.51 10.85 1.36
CA PHE A 349 -0.94 11.90 2.20
C PHE A 349 -0.07 12.81 1.32
N PRO A 350 -0.65 13.81 0.63
CA PRO A 350 0.13 14.72 -0.18
C PRO A 350 1.10 15.49 0.70
N ILE A 351 2.41 15.39 0.40
CA ILE A 351 3.43 16.08 1.19
C ILE A 351 3.39 17.59 0.95
N GLY A 352 3.35 18.35 2.04
CA GLY A 352 3.44 19.81 2.05
C GLY A 352 4.87 20.33 2.17
N ILE A 353 5.02 21.66 2.18
CA ILE A 353 6.29 22.32 2.55
C ILE A 353 6.26 22.79 4.00
N ASP A 354 7.45 23.12 4.52
CA ASP A 354 7.60 23.85 5.78
C ASP A 354 7.37 25.34 5.51
N ALA A 355 6.10 25.77 5.59
CA ALA A 355 5.68 27.12 5.24
C ALA A 355 6.39 28.18 6.09
N ASP A 356 6.54 27.95 7.40
CA ASP A 356 7.20 28.88 8.32
C ASP A 356 8.70 29.03 8.02
N ARG A 357 9.38 27.92 7.67
CA ARG A 357 10.78 27.98 7.22
C ARG A 357 10.89 28.78 5.93
N VAL A 358 10.03 28.52 4.94
CA VAL A 358 10.04 29.22 3.66
C VAL A 358 9.80 30.71 3.85
N GLU A 359 8.84 31.09 4.70
CA GLU A 359 8.55 32.50 4.97
C GLU A 359 9.72 33.21 5.68
N ARG A 360 10.37 32.54 6.65
CA ARG A 360 11.58 33.08 7.29
C ARG A 360 12.74 33.23 6.30
N GLN A 361 12.94 32.26 5.41
CA GLN A 361 14.03 32.29 4.43
C GLN A 361 13.79 33.34 3.35
N ARG A 362 12.55 33.51 2.91
CA ARG A 362 12.13 34.58 2.00
C ARG A 362 12.40 35.97 2.59
N LYS A 363 12.17 36.14 3.89
CA LYS A 363 12.42 37.39 4.63
C LYS A 363 13.86 37.56 5.15
N ALA A 364 14.78 36.66 4.78
CA ALA A 364 16.16 36.77 5.22
C ALA A 364 16.83 38.05 4.67
N PRO A 365 17.73 38.69 5.44
CA PRO A 365 18.28 40.00 5.07
C PRO A 365 19.07 40.00 3.75
N GLY A 366 19.61 38.85 3.33
CA GLY A 366 20.33 38.71 2.06
C GLY A 366 19.41 38.60 0.83
N VAL A 367 18.10 38.39 1.00
CA VAL A 367 17.16 38.20 -0.12
C VAL A 367 16.77 39.53 -0.76
N LEU A 368 16.44 40.55 0.04
CA LEU A 368 15.98 41.85 -0.48
C LEU A 368 16.99 42.52 -1.43
N PRO A 369 18.31 42.59 -1.12
CA PRO A 369 19.30 43.14 -2.04
C PRO A 369 19.35 42.37 -3.37
N LYS A 370 19.18 41.05 -3.34
CA LYS A 370 19.16 40.19 -4.53
C LYS A 370 17.88 40.42 -5.35
N MET A 371 16.73 40.60 -4.70
CA MET A 371 15.47 40.97 -5.38
C MET A 371 15.62 42.29 -6.14
N ASP A 372 16.19 43.31 -5.49
CA ASP A 372 16.37 44.62 -6.10
C ASP A 372 17.38 44.59 -7.26
N ALA A 373 18.44 43.78 -7.13
CA ALA A 373 19.38 43.54 -8.22
C ALA A 373 18.70 42.87 -9.43
N ILE A 374 17.87 41.85 -9.22
CA ILE A 374 17.13 41.19 -10.31
C ILE A 374 16.14 42.17 -10.97
N ARG A 375 15.36 42.93 -10.17
CA ARG A 375 14.43 43.95 -10.68
C ARG A 375 15.13 45.05 -11.48
N LYS A 376 16.34 45.45 -11.06
CA LYS A 376 17.14 46.44 -11.80
C LYS A 376 17.65 45.89 -13.13
N THR A 377 18.12 44.64 -13.15
CA THR A 377 18.62 43.97 -14.35
C THR A 377 17.52 43.77 -15.40
N TYR A 378 16.33 43.35 -14.97
CA TYR A 378 15.20 43.07 -15.86
C TYR A 378 14.15 44.18 -15.82
N LYS A 379 14.58 45.44 -15.64
CA LYS A 379 13.67 46.58 -15.54
C LYS A 379 12.82 46.70 -16.82
N GLY A 380 11.50 46.74 -16.64
CA GLY A 380 10.54 46.84 -17.74
C GLY A 380 10.32 45.53 -18.49
N LYS A 381 10.80 44.39 -17.98
CA LYS A 381 10.57 43.07 -18.55
C LYS A 381 9.73 42.21 -17.60
N ARG A 382 8.93 41.30 -18.15
CA ARG A 382 8.16 40.30 -17.39
C ARG A 382 8.99 39.03 -17.24
N ILE A 383 9.11 38.52 -16.02
CA ILE A 383 9.96 37.38 -15.67
C ILE A 383 9.11 36.12 -15.50
N ILE A 384 9.35 35.11 -16.33
CA ILE A 384 8.86 33.75 -16.13
C ILE A 384 9.98 32.94 -15.48
N VAL A 385 9.68 32.25 -14.39
CA VAL A 385 10.66 31.39 -13.70
C VAL A 385 10.31 29.91 -13.84
N GLY A 386 11.34 29.11 -14.13
CA GLY A 386 11.32 27.66 -14.02
C GLY A 386 12.52 27.16 -13.23
N ARG A 387 12.30 26.27 -12.27
CA ARG A 387 13.39 25.67 -11.46
C ARG A 387 13.16 24.18 -11.30
N ASP A 388 13.96 23.41 -12.03
CA ASP A 388 13.75 21.98 -12.21
C ASP A 388 15.08 21.22 -12.09
N LYS A 389 15.01 19.92 -11.81
CA LYS A 389 16.15 19.04 -12.06
C LYS A 389 16.21 18.76 -13.55
N LEU A 390 17.42 18.63 -14.12
CA LEU A 390 17.54 18.24 -15.52
C LEU A 390 17.24 16.74 -15.67
N ASP A 391 15.99 16.43 -15.95
CA ASP A 391 15.45 15.08 -16.09
C ASP A 391 14.32 15.11 -17.13
N LEU A 392 14.14 14.00 -17.87
CA LEU A 392 13.10 13.84 -18.89
C LEU A 392 11.70 14.08 -18.30
N VAL A 393 11.49 13.72 -17.03
CA VAL A 393 10.18 13.80 -16.38
C VAL A 393 9.80 15.23 -15.94
N LYS A 394 10.78 16.13 -15.81
CA LYS A 394 10.56 17.52 -15.35
C LYS A 394 10.12 18.46 -16.47
N GLY A 395 10.14 17.99 -17.72
CA GLY A 395 9.50 18.68 -18.83
C GLY A 395 10.14 20.02 -19.21
N VAL A 396 11.45 20.19 -19.01
CA VAL A 396 12.17 21.41 -19.39
C VAL A 396 12.14 21.61 -20.91
N GLN A 397 12.22 20.51 -21.68
CA GLN A 397 12.14 20.57 -23.14
C GLN A 397 10.77 21.11 -23.60
N GLN A 398 9.69 20.59 -23.02
CA GLN A 398 8.32 21.01 -23.28
C GLN A 398 8.13 22.48 -22.94
N LYS A 399 8.73 22.94 -21.84
CA LYS A 399 8.72 24.35 -21.43
C LYS A 399 9.35 25.27 -22.49
N LEU A 400 10.52 24.90 -22.98
CA LEU A 400 11.24 25.68 -23.98
C LEU A 400 10.48 25.73 -25.30
N HIS A 401 9.95 24.61 -25.78
CA HIS A 401 9.11 24.59 -26.99
C HIS A 401 7.83 25.41 -26.84
N ALA A 402 7.17 25.34 -25.69
CA ALA A 402 5.99 26.16 -25.41
C ALA A 402 6.33 27.66 -25.35
N PHE A 403 7.48 28.01 -24.76
CA PHE A 403 7.94 29.39 -24.70
C PHE A 403 8.32 29.94 -26.09
N GLU A 404 9.00 29.12 -26.91
CA GLU A 404 9.25 29.42 -28.32
C GLU A 404 7.95 29.64 -29.09
N LYS A 405 6.97 28.74 -28.91
CA LYS A 405 5.65 28.85 -29.53
C LYS A 405 4.92 30.12 -29.09
N PHE A 406 5.03 30.50 -27.81
CA PHE A 406 4.50 31.75 -27.28
C PHE A 406 5.12 32.98 -27.95
N LEU A 407 6.45 33.03 -28.10
CA LEU A 407 7.10 34.15 -28.78
C LEU A 407 6.74 34.24 -30.27
N ASN A 408 6.53 33.09 -30.93
CA ASN A 408 6.08 33.03 -32.31
C ASN A 408 4.63 33.52 -32.48
N ASP A 409 3.73 33.07 -31.61
CA ASP A 409 2.29 33.33 -31.75
C ASP A 409 1.88 34.72 -31.26
N TYR A 410 2.68 35.32 -30.37
CA TYR A 410 2.47 36.66 -29.81
C TYR A 410 3.71 37.54 -30.01
N PRO A 411 3.95 38.04 -31.24
CA PRO A 411 5.14 38.85 -31.56
C PRO A 411 5.28 40.11 -30.71
N GLU A 412 4.17 40.66 -30.19
CA GLU A 412 4.17 41.81 -29.28
C GLU A 412 4.86 41.53 -27.93
N MET A 413 5.04 40.26 -27.56
CA MET A 413 5.72 39.85 -26.34
C MET A 413 7.24 39.67 -26.56
N GLN A 414 7.71 39.66 -27.80
CA GLN A 414 9.13 39.56 -28.12
C GLN A 414 9.86 40.80 -27.60
N GLY A 415 10.99 40.59 -26.93
CA GLY A 415 11.71 41.67 -26.27
C GLY A 415 11.13 42.07 -24.91
N GLU A 416 9.89 41.71 -24.56
CA GLU A 416 9.23 42.14 -23.31
C GLU A 416 9.23 41.07 -22.20
N VAL A 417 9.37 39.79 -22.56
CA VAL A 417 9.28 38.65 -21.63
C VAL A 417 10.58 37.86 -21.59
N VAL A 418 11.08 37.53 -20.39
CA VAL A 418 12.26 36.69 -20.19
C VAL A 418 11.89 35.40 -19.46
N LEU A 419 12.43 34.27 -19.93
CA LEU A 419 12.37 32.99 -19.22
C LEU A 419 13.70 32.75 -18.49
N ILE A 420 13.66 32.74 -17.17
CA ILE A 420 14.78 32.33 -16.33
C ILE A 420 14.58 30.88 -15.92
N GLN A 421 15.33 29.97 -16.57
CA GLN A 421 15.30 28.55 -16.27
C GLN A 421 16.55 28.15 -15.50
N VAL A 422 16.38 27.72 -14.26
CA VAL A 422 17.45 27.15 -13.43
C VAL A 422 17.32 25.64 -13.46
N THR A 423 18.35 24.94 -13.92
CA THR A 423 18.39 23.48 -13.89
C THR A 423 19.46 23.01 -12.92
N SER A 424 19.08 22.20 -11.93
CA SER A 424 20.07 21.52 -11.09
C SER A 424 20.66 20.32 -11.83
N PRO A 425 21.99 20.12 -11.79
CA PRO A 425 22.62 18.93 -12.36
C PRO A 425 21.98 17.64 -11.82
N PRO A 426 21.73 16.63 -12.68
CA PRO A 426 21.21 15.36 -12.23
C PRO A 426 22.30 14.56 -11.51
N LEU A 427 21.90 13.53 -10.74
CA LEU A 427 22.86 12.58 -10.14
C LEU A 427 23.43 11.62 -11.19
N VAL A 428 22.63 11.30 -12.22
CA VAL A 428 23.05 10.51 -13.38
C VAL A 428 23.05 11.43 -14.58
N GLU A 429 24.22 11.64 -15.17
CA GLU A 429 24.36 12.50 -16.36
C GLU A 429 23.57 11.93 -17.53
N ASN A 430 22.82 12.78 -18.22
CA ASN A 430 22.20 12.45 -19.50
C ASN A 430 22.68 13.44 -20.56
N PRO A 431 23.91 13.27 -21.09
CA PRO A 431 24.53 14.24 -22.00
C PRO A 431 23.67 14.53 -23.23
N LYS A 432 22.88 13.56 -23.69
CA LYS A 432 21.94 13.74 -24.82
C LYS A 432 20.85 14.77 -24.49
N LEU A 433 20.27 14.68 -23.30
CA LEU A 433 19.27 15.65 -22.84
C LEU A 433 19.90 17.03 -22.62
N GLU A 434 21.08 17.09 -22.02
CA GLU A 434 21.75 18.38 -21.77
C GLU A 434 22.08 19.10 -23.08
N ALA A 435 22.64 18.36 -24.06
CA ALA A 435 22.94 18.90 -25.38
C ALA A 435 21.66 19.40 -26.08
N LYS A 436 20.57 18.63 -26.02
CA LYS A 436 19.29 19.02 -26.62
C LYS A 436 18.70 20.28 -25.98
N ILE A 437 18.78 20.41 -24.66
CA ILE A 437 18.32 21.62 -23.96
C ILE A 437 19.21 22.82 -24.33
N ALA A 438 20.53 22.65 -24.33
CA ALA A 438 21.45 23.71 -24.72
C ALA A 438 21.23 24.18 -26.18
N GLU A 439 20.99 23.24 -27.10
CA GLU A 439 20.63 23.51 -28.49
C GLU A 439 19.33 24.31 -28.60
N LEU A 440 18.27 23.90 -27.89
CA LEU A 440 16.99 24.63 -27.87
C LEU A 440 17.13 26.04 -27.31
N VAL A 441 17.88 26.20 -26.22
CA VAL A 441 18.15 27.53 -25.64
C VAL A 441 18.90 28.40 -26.65
N ALA A 442 19.93 27.87 -27.30
CA ALA A 442 20.69 28.58 -28.33
C ALA A 442 19.81 28.95 -29.54
N HIS A 443 18.92 28.05 -29.97
CA HIS A 443 17.98 28.29 -31.07
C HIS A 443 17.01 29.43 -30.76
N ILE A 444 16.35 29.40 -29.60
CA ILE A 444 15.39 30.43 -29.18
C ILE A 444 16.10 31.77 -29.04
N ASN A 445 17.26 31.80 -28.38
CA ASN A 445 18.05 33.01 -28.20
C ASN A 445 18.58 33.56 -29.53
N GLY A 446 18.97 32.72 -30.48
CA GLY A 446 19.40 33.14 -31.81
C GLY A 446 18.28 33.68 -32.68
N THR A 447 17.05 33.18 -32.49
CA THR A 447 15.88 33.56 -33.30
C THR A 447 15.19 34.83 -32.77
N TYR A 448 15.00 34.95 -31.46
CA TYR A 448 14.22 36.03 -30.83
C TYR A 448 15.07 36.98 -29.97
N GLY A 449 16.38 36.72 -29.84
CA GLY A 449 17.30 37.59 -29.11
C GLY A 449 17.83 38.74 -29.96
N SER A 450 18.45 39.70 -29.28
CA SER A 450 19.14 40.85 -29.88
C SER A 450 20.42 41.15 -29.07
N LEU A 451 21.19 42.16 -29.48
CA LEU A 451 22.40 42.57 -28.75
C LEU A 451 22.15 43.00 -27.29
N ASN A 452 20.93 43.46 -26.97
CA ASN A 452 20.56 43.95 -25.64
C ASN A 452 19.50 43.09 -24.94
N PHE A 453 19.08 41.98 -25.55
CA PHE A 453 18.00 41.15 -25.04
C PHE A 453 18.22 39.67 -25.32
N THR A 454 18.10 38.85 -24.28
CA THR A 454 18.16 37.40 -24.37
C THR A 454 16.85 36.83 -23.82
N PRO A 455 16.02 36.15 -24.64
CA PRO A 455 14.71 35.67 -24.20
C PRO A 455 14.81 34.54 -23.17
N VAL A 456 15.84 33.67 -23.25
CA VAL A 456 16.02 32.54 -22.33
C VAL A 456 17.37 32.63 -21.60
N HIS A 457 17.30 32.79 -20.28
CA HIS A 457 18.45 32.72 -19.38
C HIS A 457 18.48 31.33 -18.71
N HIS A 458 19.32 30.44 -19.24
CA HIS A 458 19.49 29.08 -18.72
C HIS A 458 20.71 29.00 -17.80
N TYR A 459 20.46 28.68 -16.52
CA TYR A 459 21.50 28.47 -15.52
C TYR A 459 21.56 27.00 -15.13
N HIS A 460 22.54 26.28 -15.67
CA HIS A 460 22.82 24.88 -15.32
C HIS A 460 23.80 24.81 -14.13
N GLN A 461 23.30 25.17 -12.94
CA GLN A 461 24.07 25.18 -11.72
C GLN A 461 23.17 25.14 -10.49
N HIS A 462 23.77 24.88 -9.33
CA HIS A 462 23.11 25.17 -8.07
C HIS A 462 23.19 26.68 -7.77
N ILE A 463 22.05 27.28 -7.48
CA ILE A 463 21.96 28.67 -7.02
C ILE A 463 21.94 28.74 -5.50
N ASP A 464 22.40 29.87 -4.95
CA ASP A 464 22.36 30.11 -3.51
C ASP A 464 20.90 30.23 -3.01
N ARG A 465 20.69 29.95 -1.73
CA ARG A 465 19.38 30.04 -1.07
C ARG A 465 18.76 31.43 -1.24
N ASP A 466 19.52 32.50 -1.03
CA ASP A 466 18.95 33.84 -1.07
C ASP A 466 18.64 34.27 -2.51
N GLU A 467 19.42 33.79 -3.50
CA GLU A 467 19.12 33.98 -4.92
C GLU A 467 17.85 33.25 -5.32
N TYR A 468 17.65 32.04 -4.81
CA TYR A 468 16.47 31.24 -5.08
C TYR A 468 15.19 31.94 -4.62
N TYR A 469 15.13 32.38 -3.36
CA TYR A 469 13.95 33.07 -2.84
C TYR A 469 13.76 34.44 -3.48
N ALA A 470 14.85 35.15 -3.81
CA ALA A 470 14.76 36.40 -4.54
C ALA A 470 14.14 36.18 -5.93
N LEU A 471 14.62 35.20 -6.68
CA LEU A 471 14.14 34.86 -8.02
C LEU A 471 12.66 34.47 -8.00
N LEU A 472 12.24 33.62 -7.07
CA LEU A 472 10.83 33.23 -6.95
C LEU A 472 9.94 34.41 -6.57
N SER A 473 10.41 35.35 -5.76
CA SER A 473 9.61 36.49 -5.28
C SER A 473 9.45 37.61 -6.30
N VAL A 474 10.42 37.79 -7.22
CA VAL A 474 10.37 38.82 -8.27
C VAL A 474 9.73 38.33 -9.57
N ALA A 475 9.58 37.01 -9.75
CA ALA A 475 9.00 36.45 -10.96
C ALA A 475 7.51 36.82 -11.10
N ASP A 476 7.12 37.18 -12.32
CA ASP A 476 5.75 37.45 -12.71
C ASP A 476 4.93 36.16 -12.88
N ILE A 477 5.56 35.08 -13.34
CA ILE A 477 4.91 33.79 -13.58
C ILE A 477 5.81 32.65 -13.11
N GLY A 478 5.24 31.70 -12.37
CA GLY A 478 5.86 30.40 -12.11
C GLY A 478 5.39 29.39 -13.14
N LEU A 479 6.30 28.80 -13.92
CA LEU A 479 5.96 27.86 -14.99
C LEU A 479 6.52 26.45 -14.69
N ILE A 480 5.62 25.53 -14.36
CA ILE A 480 5.93 24.14 -14.01
C ILE A 480 5.30 23.19 -15.04
N THR A 481 6.12 22.55 -15.85
CA THR A 481 5.69 21.73 -17.00
C THR A 481 6.08 20.26 -16.87
N SER A 482 6.20 19.75 -15.63
CA SER A 482 6.56 18.35 -15.40
C SER A 482 5.66 17.40 -16.19
N VAL A 483 6.26 16.46 -16.91
CA VAL A 483 5.56 15.43 -17.67
C VAL A 483 4.91 14.42 -16.74
N ARG A 484 5.58 14.08 -15.63
CA ARG A 484 5.03 13.25 -14.57
C ARG A 484 5.82 13.50 -13.29
N ASP A 485 5.13 13.85 -12.21
CA ASP A 485 5.80 14.19 -10.95
C ASP A 485 5.01 13.67 -9.75
N GLY A 486 5.72 13.14 -8.75
CA GLY A 486 5.11 12.66 -7.52
C GLY A 486 4.52 13.82 -6.73
N MET A 487 5.32 14.87 -6.53
CA MET A 487 4.94 16.13 -5.91
C MET A 487 5.91 17.23 -6.36
N ASN A 488 5.44 18.45 -6.58
CA ASN A 488 6.28 19.58 -6.98
C ASN A 488 6.41 20.62 -5.86
N THR A 489 7.45 20.52 -5.03
CA THR A 489 7.66 21.45 -3.91
C THR A 489 7.99 22.88 -4.36
N THR A 490 8.64 23.04 -5.52
CA THR A 490 8.93 24.36 -6.10
C THR A 490 7.66 25.17 -6.30
N SER A 491 6.56 24.54 -6.74
CA SER A 491 5.27 25.21 -6.90
C SER A 491 4.71 25.77 -5.58
N LEU A 492 4.86 25.02 -4.48
CA LEU A 492 4.42 25.43 -3.15
C LEU A 492 5.30 26.56 -2.59
N GLU A 493 6.62 26.46 -2.81
CA GLU A 493 7.58 27.52 -2.43
C GLU A 493 7.33 28.81 -3.23
N TYR A 494 7.00 28.69 -4.53
CA TYR A 494 6.62 29.83 -5.36
C TYR A 494 5.38 30.54 -4.82
N ILE A 495 4.32 29.80 -4.47
CA ILE A 495 3.10 30.37 -3.88
C ILE A 495 3.41 31.19 -2.62
N MET A 496 4.26 30.68 -1.73
CA MET A 496 4.71 31.41 -0.53
C MET A 496 5.48 32.69 -0.90
N CYS A 497 6.34 32.63 -1.93
CA CYS A 497 7.14 33.76 -2.39
C CYS A 497 6.31 34.87 -3.05
N GLN A 498 5.11 34.56 -3.53
CA GLN A 498 4.22 35.50 -4.22
C GLN A 498 3.29 36.27 -3.28
N SER A 499 3.58 36.30 -1.98
CA SER A 499 2.75 36.97 -0.96
C SER A 499 2.51 38.47 -1.24
N GLU A 500 3.46 39.16 -1.88
CA GLU A 500 3.32 40.57 -2.25
C GLU A 500 2.94 40.77 -3.73
N ASN A 501 3.49 39.96 -4.63
CA ASN A 501 3.39 40.15 -6.08
C ASN A 501 2.21 39.40 -6.74
N HIS A 502 1.65 38.39 -6.07
CA HIS A 502 0.51 37.58 -6.52
C HIS A 502 0.67 36.98 -7.93
N GLY A 503 1.90 36.70 -8.35
CA GLY A 503 2.21 36.13 -9.66
C GLY A 503 1.49 34.80 -9.88
N PRO A 504 0.81 34.62 -11.03
CA PRO A 504 0.12 33.38 -11.33
C PRO A 504 1.07 32.18 -11.46
N LEU A 505 0.60 31.03 -10.98
CA LEU A 505 1.25 29.74 -11.14
C LEU A 505 0.60 28.99 -12.31
N ILE A 506 1.40 28.67 -13.33
CA ILE A 506 1.04 27.75 -14.41
C ILE A 506 1.59 26.38 -14.05
N LEU A 507 0.71 25.38 -14.01
CA LEU A 507 1.02 24.05 -13.47
C LEU A 507 0.56 22.95 -14.42
N SER A 508 1.45 22.00 -14.70
CA SER A 508 1.13 20.78 -15.44
C SER A 508 0.07 19.95 -14.70
N GLU A 509 -0.95 19.48 -15.42
CA GLU A 509 -1.96 18.56 -14.88
C GLU A 509 -1.40 17.20 -14.45
N PHE A 510 -0.16 16.88 -14.84
CA PHE A 510 0.54 15.63 -14.51
C PHE A 510 1.44 15.73 -13.25
N THR A 511 1.41 16.85 -12.52
CA THR A 511 2.04 16.94 -11.20
C THR A 511 1.11 16.42 -10.12
N GLY A 512 1.65 15.76 -9.09
CA GLY A 512 0.84 15.35 -7.94
C GLY A 512 0.21 16.50 -7.14
N THR A 513 0.67 17.75 -7.33
CA THR A 513 0.04 18.95 -6.76
C THR A 513 -1.23 19.40 -7.50
N ALA A 514 -1.46 18.95 -8.75
CA ALA A 514 -2.51 19.51 -9.60
C ALA A 514 -3.92 19.37 -8.99
N GLY A 515 -4.24 18.19 -8.44
CA GLY A 515 -5.56 17.96 -7.80
C GLY A 515 -5.82 18.83 -6.56
N SER A 516 -4.78 19.45 -5.99
CA SER A 516 -4.84 20.18 -4.72
C SER A 516 -4.80 21.71 -4.89
N LEU A 517 -4.28 22.21 -6.01
CA LEU A 517 -4.00 23.63 -6.24
C LEU A 517 -5.03 24.29 -7.19
N GLY A 518 -6.28 24.42 -6.74
CA GLY A 518 -7.40 24.91 -7.56
C GLY A 518 -7.26 26.33 -8.13
N GLY A 519 -6.40 27.19 -7.55
CA GLY A 519 -6.12 28.53 -8.08
C GLY A 519 -5.09 28.58 -9.21
N ALA A 520 -4.37 27.48 -9.47
CA ALA A 520 -3.34 27.40 -10.50
C ALA A 520 -3.97 27.33 -11.90
N MET A 521 -3.24 27.80 -12.91
CA MET A 521 -3.63 27.67 -14.31
C MET A 521 -3.10 26.35 -14.86
N MET A 522 -3.99 25.37 -15.01
CA MET A 522 -3.62 24.03 -15.45
C MET A 522 -3.27 23.99 -16.93
N VAL A 523 -2.22 23.23 -17.27
CA VAL A 523 -1.80 22.99 -18.65
C VAL A 523 -1.48 21.53 -18.89
N ASN A 524 -1.68 21.08 -20.12
CA ASN A 524 -1.04 19.87 -20.61
C ASN A 524 0.32 20.27 -21.22
N PRO A 525 1.47 19.86 -20.66
CA PRO A 525 2.80 20.25 -21.16
C PRO A 525 3.10 19.74 -22.57
N TRP A 526 2.33 18.78 -23.09
CA TRP A 526 2.45 18.28 -24.46
C TRP A 526 1.71 19.14 -25.49
N ASP A 527 0.76 19.96 -25.05
CA ASP A 527 0.08 20.94 -25.90
C ASP A 527 0.83 22.28 -25.83
N TYR A 528 1.87 22.43 -26.66
CA TYR A 528 2.70 23.64 -26.67
C TYR A 528 1.90 24.90 -27.00
N GLN A 529 0.86 24.78 -27.84
CA GLN A 529 -0.01 25.91 -28.17
C GLN A 529 -0.90 26.28 -26.98
N GLY A 530 -1.46 25.29 -26.29
CA GLY A 530 -2.21 25.49 -25.05
C GLY A 530 -1.37 26.15 -23.95
N VAL A 531 -0.14 25.68 -23.74
CA VAL A 531 0.79 26.30 -22.78
C VAL A 531 1.13 27.72 -23.19
N ALA A 532 1.43 27.97 -24.47
CA ALA A 532 1.71 29.31 -24.98
C ALA A 532 0.56 30.30 -24.75
N ARG A 533 -0.68 29.86 -25.03
CA ARG A 533 -1.89 30.64 -24.75
C ARG A 533 -2.04 30.94 -23.27
N VAL A 534 -1.83 29.95 -22.40
CA VAL A 534 -1.95 30.15 -20.94
C VAL A 534 -0.86 31.07 -20.40
N ILE A 535 0.36 31.06 -20.97
CA ILE A 535 1.39 32.06 -20.66
C ILE A 535 0.89 33.46 -21.01
N TYR A 536 0.32 33.64 -22.20
CA TYR A 536 -0.23 34.92 -22.63
C TYR A 536 -1.37 35.39 -21.72
N ASP A 537 -2.33 34.52 -21.42
CA ASP A 537 -3.46 34.81 -20.54
C ASP A 537 -2.98 35.18 -19.13
N ALA A 538 -1.98 34.47 -18.59
CA ALA A 538 -1.39 34.73 -17.28
C ALA A 538 -0.72 36.12 -17.19
N LEU A 539 -0.06 36.57 -18.27
CA LEU A 539 0.56 37.90 -18.32
C LEU A 539 -0.46 39.04 -18.31
N HIS A 540 -1.69 38.78 -18.77
CA HIS A 540 -2.79 39.73 -18.92
C HIS A 540 -3.86 39.64 -17.81
N LEU A 541 -3.67 38.76 -16.80
CA LEU A 541 -4.57 38.70 -15.65
C LEU A 541 -4.67 40.05 -14.94
N SER A 542 -5.89 40.41 -14.54
CA SER A 542 -6.11 41.56 -13.66
C SER A 542 -5.49 41.32 -12.28
N GLU A 543 -5.14 42.41 -11.58
CA GLU A 543 -4.60 42.31 -10.22
C GLU A 543 -5.60 41.67 -9.23
N GLU A 544 -6.91 41.82 -9.48
CA GLU A 544 -7.96 41.17 -8.70
C GLU A 544 -7.94 39.65 -8.90
N ASP A 545 -7.86 39.19 -10.15
CA ASP A 545 -7.80 37.75 -10.47
C ASP A 545 -6.53 37.11 -9.91
N LYS A 546 -5.38 37.80 -10.04
CA LYS A 546 -4.11 37.37 -9.45
C LYS A 546 -4.21 37.18 -7.94
N ARG A 547 -4.74 38.19 -7.23
CA ARG A 547 -4.92 38.14 -5.77
C ARG A 547 -5.89 37.04 -5.35
N SER A 548 -7.01 36.89 -6.05
CA SER A 548 -8.01 35.85 -5.78
C SER A 548 -7.41 34.44 -5.92
N ARG A 549 -6.70 34.19 -7.03
CA ARG A 549 -6.02 32.91 -7.28
C ARG A 549 -4.93 32.64 -6.26
N HIS A 550 -4.08 33.62 -5.99
CA HIS A 550 -3.01 33.50 -4.99
C HIS A 550 -3.56 33.20 -3.59
N SER A 551 -4.62 33.89 -3.16
CA SER A 551 -5.26 33.65 -1.86
C SER A 551 -5.76 32.22 -1.69
N GLN A 552 -6.38 31.66 -2.74
CA GLN A 552 -6.82 30.25 -2.75
C GLN A 552 -5.64 29.27 -2.63
N LEU A 553 -4.57 29.53 -3.39
CA LEU A 553 -3.35 28.72 -3.37
C LEU A 553 -2.65 28.79 -2.01
N LEU A 554 -2.48 30.00 -1.46
CA LEU A 554 -1.83 30.22 -0.17
C LEU A 554 -2.59 29.53 0.96
N LYS A 555 -3.93 29.61 0.97
CA LYS A 555 -4.77 28.90 1.95
C LYS A 555 -4.51 27.40 1.94
N HIS A 556 -4.34 26.80 0.76
CA HIS A 556 -4.03 25.38 0.65
C HIS A 556 -2.65 25.05 1.23
N VAL A 557 -1.61 25.81 0.84
CA VAL A 557 -0.22 25.59 1.28
C VAL A 557 -0.07 25.72 2.79
N LEU A 558 -0.74 26.69 3.40
CA LEU A 558 -0.71 26.90 4.86
C LEU A 558 -1.48 25.82 5.63
N ALA A 559 -2.51 25.22 5.03
CA ALA A 559 -3.29 24.16 5.67
C ALA A 559 -2.66 22.76 5.53
N HIS A 560 -1.89 22.52 4.47
CA HIS A 560 -1.30 21.20 4.16
C HIS A 560 0.22 21.31 4.18
N THR A 561 0.77 21.42 5.38
CA THR A 561 2.22 21.57 5.60
C THR A 561 2.94 20.23 5.67
N ALA A 562 4.27 20.26 5.60
CA ALA A 562 5.12 19.08 5.83
C ALA A 562 4.86 18.45 7.22
N GLN A 563 4.58 19.29 8.23
CA GLN A 563 4.26 18.85 9.59
C GLN A 563 2.92 18.11 9.65
N ASN A 564 1.89 18.65 8.97
CA ASN A 564 0.58 18.00 8.91
C ASN A 564 0.65 16.67 8.16
N TRP A 565 1.44 16.57 7.10
CA TRP A 565 1.71 15.31 6.40
C TRP A 565 2.28 14.25 7.35
N ALA A 566 3.36 14.59 8.07
CA ALA A 566 4.04 13.64 8.95
C ALA A 566 3.13 13.18 10.10
N LYS A 567 2.46 14.12 10.77
CA LYS A 567 1.53 13.82 11.86
C LYS A 567 0.36 12.96 11.40
N SER A 568 -0.23 13.27 10.24
CA SER A 568 -1.37 12.51 9.71
C SER A 568 -0.97 11.08 9.38
N PHE A 569 0.18 10.87 8.72
CA PHE A 569 0.65 9.54 8.37
C PHE A 569 0.91 8.70 9.62
N VAL A 570 1.68 9.22 10.58
CA VAL A 570 2.04 8.47 11.79
C VAL A 570 0.82 8.21 12.68
N SER A 571 -0.09 9.17 12.83
CA SER A 571 -1.32 8.98 13.62
C SER A 571 -2.19 7.87 13.01
N GLU A 572 -2.34 7.86 11.69
CA GLU A 572 -3.11 6.81 11.01
C GLU A 572 -2.42 5.44 11.09
N LEU A 573 -1.08 5.39 11.01
CA LEU A 573 -0.30 4.17 11.20
C LEU A 573 -0.55 3.57 12.59
N ILE A 574 -0.45 4.38 13.65
CA ILE A 574 -0.66 3.94 15.04
C ILE A 574 -2.10 3.40 15.21
N LEU A 575 -3.10 4.12 14.70
CA LEU A 575 -4.50 3.68 14.76
C LEU A 575 -4.71 2.33 14.06
N ASN A 576 -4.08 2.14 12.90
CA ASN A 576 -4.20 0.92 12.11
C ASN A 576 -3.50 -0.28 12.77
N VAL A 577 -2.41 -0.07 13.50
CA VAL A 577 -1.74 -1.13 14.27
C VAL A 577 -2.67 -1.68 15.36
N GLY A 578 -3.41 -0.83 16.07
CA GLY A 578 -4.38 -1.27 17.10
C GLY A 578 -5.54 -2.11 16.55
N THR A 579 -5.88 -1.97 15.26
CA THR A 579 -6.91 -2.82 14.61
C THR A 579 -6.38 -4.18 14.16
N TRP A 580 -5.06 -4.33 14.05
CA TRP A 580 -4.40 -5.57 13.66
C TRP A 580 -4.54 -6.64 14.74
N GLU A 581 -4.47 -6.26 16.03
CA GLU A 581 -4.57 -7.18 17.17
C GLU A 581 -6.01 -7.61 17.51
N GLN A 582 -7.04 -6.91 17.03
CA GLN A 582 -8.44 -7.28 17.29
C GLN A 582 -8.90 -8.52 16.50
N SER A 583 -8.06 -9.07 15.64
CA SER A 583 -8.25 -10.42 15.10
C SER A 583 -7.46 -11.38 15.98
N THR A 584 -7.97 -11.76 17.16
CA THR A 584 -7.39 -12.88 17.91
C THR A 584 -7.29 -14.07 16.95
N PRO A 585 -6.08 -14.51 16.59
CA PRO A 585 -5.92 -15.60 15.65
C PRO A 585 -6.64 -16.82 16.20
N THR A 586 -7.37 -17.54 15.35
CA THR A 586 -7.90 -18.84 15.76
C THR A 586 -6.70 -19.71 16.16
N PRO A 587 -6.66 -20.33 17.34
CA PRO A 587 -5.48 -21.08 17.79
C PRO A 587 -5.22 -22.30 16.88
N TYR A 588 -3.96 -22.70 16.76
CA TYR A 588 -3.59 -23.95 16.08
C TYR A 588 -4.22 -25.13 16.81
N LEU A 589 -4.71 -26.12 16.06
CA LEU A 589 -5.27 -27.33 16.64
C LEU A 589 -4.24 -28.04 17.54
N ASP A 590 -4.57 -28.21 18.81
CA ASP A 590 -3.79 -29.06 19.71
C ASP A 590 -4.16 -30.53 19.48
N LEU A 591 -3.23 -31.26 18.84
CA LEU A 591 -3.36 -32.67 18.51
C LEU A 591 -3.58 -33.56 19.74
N ASN A 592 -3.00 -33.22 20.89
CA ASN A 592 -3.13 -34.04 22.10
C ASN A 592 -4.54 -33.91 22.66
N ILE A 593 -5.07 -32.70 22.72
CA ILE A 593 -6.42 -32.43 23.23
C ILE A 593 -7.46 -33.18 22.38
N ILE A 594 -7.39 -33.05 21.05
CA ILE A 594 -8.36 -33.72 20.17
C ILE A 594 -8.20 -35.25 20.21
N ALA A 595 -6.97 -35.77 20.26
CA ALA A 595 -6.73 -37.22 20.29
C ALA A 595 -7.20 -37.85 21.61
N ASP A 596 -6.94 -37.22 22.76
CA ASP A 596 -7.37 -37.72 24.06
C ASP A 596 -8.90 -37.72 24.21
N LYS A 597 -9.55 -36.64 23.73
CA LYS A 597 -11.01 -36.54 23.70
C LYS A 597 -11.64 -37.53 22.72
N TYR A 598 -11.06 -37.70 21.54
CA TYR A 598 -11.50 -38.73 20.61
C TYR A 598 -11.37 -40.13 21.21
N LYS A 599 -10.24 -40.48 21.85
CA LYS A 599 -10.04 -41.82 22.45
C LYS A 599 -11.02 -42.10 23.59
N SER A 600 -11.33 -41.11 24.41
CA SER A 600 -12.25 -41.25 25.56
C SER A 600 -13.73 -41.27 25.17
N ALA A 601 -14.08 -40.75 24.00
CA ALA A 601 -15.46 -40.70 23.50
C ALA A 601 -16.02 -42.09 23.17
N THR A 602 -17.30 -42.28 23.49
CA THR A 602 -18.05 -43.51 23.24
C THR A 602 -18.82 -43.48 21.92
N LYS A 603 -19.21 -42.29 21.44
CA LYS A 603 -19.90 -42.08 20.17
C LYS A 603 -19.52 -40.74 19.53
N ARG A 604 -19.00 -40.80 18.30
CA ARG A 604 -18.32 -39.67 17.65
C ARG A 604 -19.01 -39.28 16.35
N LEU A 605 -19.36 -38.00 16.20
CA LEU A 605 -19.91 -37.44 14.97
C LEU A 605 -18.84 -36.59 14.25
N LEU A 606 -18.46 -36.98 13.04
CA LEU A 606 -17.43 -36.31 12.24
C LEU A 606 -18.07 -35.75 10.96
N MET A 607 -17.92 -34.45 10.70
CA MET A 607 -18.55 -33.74 9.58
C MET A 607 -17.51 -32.92 8.81
N PHE A 608 -17.33 -33.18 7.53
CA PHE A 608 -16.28 -32.54 6.75
C PHE A 608 -16.84 -31.91 5.49
N ASP A 609 -16.44 -30.68 5.17
CA ASP A 609 -16.51 -30.23 3.78
C ASP A 609 -15.51 -31.00 2.90
N TYR A 610 -15.72 -30.98 1.59
CA TYR A 610 -14.83 -31.64 0.63
C TYR A 610 -13.79 -30.69 0.02
N ASP A 611 -14.23 -29.65 -0.68
CA ASP A 611 -13.38 -28.80 -1.53
C ASP A 611 -12.65 -27.75 -0.70
N GLY A 612 -11.32 -27.81 -0.63
CA GLY A 612 -10.52 -26.94 0.22
C GLY A 612 -10.34 -27.45 1.66
N THR A 613 -11.08 -28.52 2.02
CA THR A 613 -11.02 -29.17 3.34
C THR A 613 -10.36 -30.55 3.28
N LEU A 614 -10.94 -31.50 2.53
CA LEU A 614 -10.38 -32.85 2.35
C LEU A 614 -9.51 -32.97 1.10
N THR A 615 -9.60 -32.00 0.19
CA THR A 615 -8.76 -31.90 -1.01
C THR A 615 -8.44 -30.43 -1.29
N PRO A 616 -7.23 -30.06 -1.75
CA PRO A 616 -6.93 -28.66 -2.03
C PRO A 616 -7.78 -28.08 -3.16
N ILE A 617 -8.14 -26.79 -3.07
CA ILE A 617 -8.90 -26.09 -4.12
C ILE A 617 -8.14 -26.13 -5.45
N ARG A 618 -8.81 -26.56 -6.53
CA ARG A 618 -8.26 -26.61 -7.90
C ARG A 618 -8.96 -25.61 -8.82
N LYS A 619 -8.25 -25.19 -9.89
CA LYS A 619 -8.76 -24.22 -10.88
C LYS A 619 -9.95 -24.74 -11.69
N THR A 620 -10.03 -26.05 -11.90
CA THR A 620 -11.13 -26.71 -12.61
C THR A 620 -11.80 -27.75 -11.69
N PRO A 621 -13.15 -27.79 -11.63
CA PRO A 621 -13.88 -28.70 -10.74
C PRO A 621 -13.50 -30.18 -10.89
N GLY A 622 -13.19 -30.64 -12.11
CA GLY A 622 -12.83 -32.04 -12.38
C GLY A 622 -11.42 -32.47 -11.94
N ALA A 623 -10.57 -31.56 -11.45
CA ALA A 623 -9.19 -31.86 -11.05
C ALA A 623 -9.03 -32.15 -9.54
N ALA A 624 -10.11 -32.12 -8.77
CA ALA A 624 -10.11 -32.28 -7.30
C ALA A 624 -10.14 -33.75 -6.86
N VAL A 625 -9.40 -34.63 -7.53
CA VAL A 625 -9.41 -36.09 -7.28
C VAL A 625 -8.90 -36.41 -5.87
N PRO A 626 -9.53 -37.35 -5.11
CA PRO A 626 -9.07 -37.78 -3.79
C PRO A 626 -7.64 -38.32 -3.80
N GLN A 627 -6.86 -38.02 -2.77
CA GLN A 627 -5.54 -38.63 -2.56
C GLN A 627 -5.68 -39.98 -1.85
N GLU A 628 -4.81 -40.95 -2.18
CA GLU A 628 -4.91 -42.32 -1.66
C GLU A 628 -4.85 -42.41 -0.13
N HIS A 629 -3.99 -41.60 0.50
CA HIS A 629 -3.85 -41.59 1.96
C HIS A 629 -5.06 -40.94 2.66
N MET A 630 -5.71 -39.96 2.02
CA MET A 630 -6.97 -39.39 2.50
C MET A 630 -8.08 -40.44 2.48
N LEU A 631 -8.21 -41.21 1.39
CA LEU A 631 -9.17 -42.31 1.28
C LEU A 631 -8.93 -43.39 2.35
N LYS A 632 -7.66 -43.74 2.65
CA LYS A 632 -7.32 -44.69 3.71
C LYS A 632 -7.76 -44.19 5.09
N ALA A 633 -7.45 -42.94 5.44
CA ALA A 633 -7.87 -42.35 6.71
C ALA A 633 -9.39 -42.29 6.84
N LEU A 634 -10.09 -41.83 5.79
CA LEU A 634 -11.55 -41.73 5.78
C LEU A 634 -12.24 -43.10 5.88
N THR A 635 -11.68 -44.12 5.21
CA THR A 635 -12.17 -45.50 5.28
C THR A 635 -11.97 -46.10 6.67
N ALA A 636 -10.82 -45.88 7.29
CA ALA A 636 -10.56 -46.34 8.65
C ALA A 636 -11.48 -45.66 9.67
N LEU A 637 -11.72 -44.35 9.53
CA LEU A 637 -12.69 -43.62 10.36
C LEU A 637 -14.11 -44.14 10.19
N ALA A 638 -14.56 -44.37 8.94
CA ALA A 638 -15.93 -44.81 8.66
C ALA A 638 -16.20 -46.26 9.09
N ASN A 639 -15.17 -47.10 9.19
CA ASN A 639 -15.28 -48.48 9.64
C ASN A 639 -15.25 -48.65 11.17
N ASP A 640 -14.85 -47.62 11.94
CA ASP A 640 -15.00 -47.66 13.41
C ASP A 640 -16.50 -47.52 13.75
N PRO A 641 -17.12 -48.51 14.41
CA PRO A 641 -18.55 -48.48 14.72
C PRO A 641 -18.92 -47.38 15.74
N LYS A 642 -17.94 -46.78 16.44
CA LYS A 642 -18.17 -45.62 17.30
C LYS A 642 -18.30 -44.31 16.50
N ASN A 643 -17.90 -44.31 15.24
CA ASN A 643 -17.86 -43.11 14.40
C ASN A 643 -19.07 -43.05 13.46
N ILE A 644 -19.59 -41.84 13.31
CA ILE A 644 -20.57 -41.48 12.31
C ILE A 644 -19.93 -40.39 11.47
N VAL A 645 -19.55 -40.73 10.24
CA VAL A 645 -18.77 -39.85 9.36
C VAL A 645 -19.63 -39.32 8.23
N TRP A 646 -19.59 -38.00 8.02
CA TRP A 646 -20.33 -37.29 6.99
C TRP A 646 -19.43 -36.38 6.17
N VAL A 647 -19.60 -36.40 4.86
CA VAL A 647 -19.07 -35.39 3.95
C VAL A 647 -20.22 -34.49 3.49
N ILE A 648 -20.12 -33.19 3.79
CA ILE A 648 -21.11 -32.15 3.47
C ILE A 648 -20.52 -31.23 2.42
N SER A 649 -20.85 -31.47 1.15
CA SER A 649 -20.21 -30.81 0.02
C SER A 649 -21.17 -29.99 -0.83
N GLY A 650 -20.63 -28.96 -1.49
CA GLY A 650 -21.32 -28.26 -2.58
C GLY A 650 -21.37 -29.03 -3.91
N ARG A 651 -20.67 -30.18 -4.01
CA ARG A 651 -20.62 -31.04 -5.20
C ARG A 651 -21.93 -31.80 -5.43
N ASP A 652 -22.13 -32.22 -6.67
CA ASP A 652 -23.26 -33.06 -7.04
C ASP A 652 -23.08 -34.52 -6.57
N GLN A 653 -24.17 -35.30 -6.67
CA GLN A 653 -24.20 -36.70 -6.25
C GLN A 653 -23.24 -37.56 -7.06
N LYS A 654 -23.08 -37.25 -8.36
CA LYS A 654 -22.27 -38.06 -9.27
C LYS A 654 -20.80 -37.98 -8.91
N ALA A 655 -20.29 -36.77 -8.65
CA ALA A 655 -18.90 -36.56 -8.24
C ALA A 655 -18.60 -37.24 -6.90
N LEU A 656 -19.50 -37.11 -5.91
CA LEU A 656 -19.31 -37.74 -4.61
C LEU A 656 -19.34 -39.28 -4.71
N GLU A 657 -20.23 -39.85 -5.52
CA GLU A 657 -20.30 -41.29 -5.74
C GLU A 657 -19.06 -41.82 -6.46
N GLU A 658 -18.59 -41.12 -7.50
CA GLU A 658 -17.40 -41.50 -8.26
C GLU A 658 -16.12 -41.44 -7.42
N TRP A 659 -16.02 -40.49 -6.50
CA TRP A 659 -14.79 -40.25 -5.74
C TRP A 659 -14.75 -40.93 -4.37
N LEU A 660 -15.89 -41.03 -3.69
CA LEU A 660 -15.98 -41.51 -2.31
C LEU A 660 -16.99 -42.66 -2.14
N GLY A 661 -17.69 -43.08 -3.20
CA GLY A 661 -18.74 -44.11 -3.12
C GLY A 661 -18.24 -45.48 -2.66
N ASP A 662 -16.95 -45.78 -2.87
CA ASP A 662 -16.32 -47.02 -2.42
C ASP A 662 -16.08 -47.07 -0.90
N VAL A 663 -16.13 -45.91 -0.21
CA VAL A 663 -15.99 -45.84 1.25
C VAL A 663 -17.30 -46.27 1.90
N GLN A 664 -17.32 -47.49 2.45
CA GLN A 664 -18.49 -48.02 3.16
C GLN A 664 -18.74 -47.24 4.45
N ASN A 665 -20.01 -47.17 4.87
CA ASN A 665 -20.45 -46.46 6.08
C ASN A 665 -20.19 -44.93 6.10
N LEU A 666 -19.96 -44.32 4.94
CA LEU A 666 -19.84 -42.87 4.81
C LEU A 666 -21.18 -42.20 4.46
N GLY A 667 -21.59 -41.20 5.23
CA GLY A 667 -22.74 -40.35 4.95
C GLY A 667 -22.39 -39.23 3.97
N PHE A 668 -23.32 -38.87 3.09
CA PHE A 668 -23.14 -37.76 2.16
C PHE A 668 -24.27 -36.74 2.24
N SER A 669 -23.89 -35.47 2.14
CA SER A 669 -24.77 -34.36 1.82
C SER A 669 -24.21 -33.65 0.59
N ALA A 670 -24.97 -33.68 -0.52
CA ALA A 670 -24.59 -33.10 -1.80
C ALA A 670 -25.35 -31.78 -2.04
N GLU A 671 -24.77 -30.91 -2.87
CA GLU A 671 -25.28 -29.58 -3.22
C GLU A 671 -25.75 -28.79 -1.98
N HIS A 672 -24.86 -28.66 -0.99
CA HIS A 672 -25.09 -27.90 0.25
C HIS A 672 -26.28 -28.35 1.10
N GLY A 673 -26.74 -29.60 0.96
CA GLY A 673 -27.87 -30.13 1.73
C GLY A 673 -29.10 -30.50 0.92
N SER A 674 -29.05 -30.38 -0.41
CA SER A 674 -30.19 -30.73 -1.27
C SER A 674 -30.43 -32.23 -1.34
N PHE A 675 -29.37 -33.02 -1.29
CA PHE A 675 -29.47 -34.48 -1.32
C PHE A 675 -28.71 -35.09 -0.15
N MET A 676 -29.29 -36.10 0.49
CA MET A 676 -28.66 -36.83 1.58
C MET A 676 -28.60 -38.32 1.29
N ARG A 677 -27.48 -38.96 1.64
CA ARG A 677 -27.31 -40.41 1.68
C ARG A 677 -26.82 -40.80 3.07
N GLN A 678 -27.58 -41.65 3.75
CA GLN A 678 -27.23 -42.13 5.09
C GLN A 678 -26.01 -43.05 5.06
N PRO A 679 -25.16 -43.05 6.10
CA PRO A 679 -24.10 -44.05 6.29
C PRO A 679 -24.59 -45.48 6.05
N GLY A 680 -23.90 -46.22 5.18
CA GLY A 680 -24.25 -47.61 4.86
C GLY A 680 -25.42 -47.79 3.88
N SER A 681 -26.09 -46.71 3.47
CA SER A 681 -27.17 -46.74 2.46
C SER A 681 -26.64 -46.41 1.07
N LYS A 682 -27.21 -47.01 0.03
CA LYS A 682 -26.99 -46.59 -1.38
C LYS A 682 -28.08 -45.64 -1.91
N LYS A 683 -29.12 -45.37 -1.10
CA LYS A 683 -30.26 -44.56 -1.53
C LYS A 683 -30.05 -43.09 -1.17
N TRP A 684 -30.05 -42.24 -2.19
CA TRP A 684 -30.10 -40.80 -2.05
C TRP A 684 -31.53 -40.32 -1.81
N VAL A 685 -31.71 -39.40 -0.88
CA VAL A 685 -32.96 -38.71 -0.56
C VAL A 685 -32.86 -37.28 -1.05
N ASN A 686 -33.79 -36.86 -1.92
CA ASN A 686 -33.89 -35.48 -2.36
C ASN A 686 -34.73 -34.68 -1.35
N LEU A 687 -34.10 -33.76 -0.64
CA LEU A 687 -34.77 -32.89 0.32
C LEU A 687 -35.46 -31.68 -0.34
N THR A 688 -35.22 -31.49 -1.64
CA THR A 688 -35.71 -30.37 -2.44
C THR A 688 -36.83 -30.77 -3.39
N GLU A 689 -37.29 -32.01 -3.36
CA GLU A 689 -38.30 -32.54 -4.29
C GLU A 689 -39.65 -31.81 -4.22
N SER A 690 -39.94 -31.20 -3.07
CA SER A 690 -41.14 -30.39 -2.85
C SER A 690 -40.96 -28.88 -3.14
N LEU A 691 -39.76 -28.45 -3.51
CA LEU A 691 -39.45 -27.04 -3.80
C LEU A 691 -39.69 -26.74 -5.28
N ASP A 692 -40.38 -25.63 -5.55
CA ASP A 692 -40.51 -25.11 -6.90
C ASP A 692 -39.15 -24.56 -7.38
N MET A 693 -38.66 -25.07 -8.51
CA MET A 693 -37.39 -24.66 -9.14
C MET A 693 -37.56 -23.70 -10.32
N ASN A 694 -38.79 -23.25 -10.61
CA ASN A 694 -39.08 -22.34 -11.73
C ASN A 694 -38.31 -21.01 -11.65
N TRP A 695 -37.95 -20.58 -10.44
CA TRP A 695 -37.09 -19.40 -10.20
C TRP A 695 -35.76 -19.44 -10.97
N LYS A 696 -35.27 -20.64 -11.34
CA LYS A 696 -34.04 -20.79 -12.13
C LYS A 696 -34.14 -20.14 -13.50
N ASN A 697 -35.33 -20.12 -14.11
CA ASN A 697 -35.50 -19.53 -15.43
C ASN A 697 -35.27 -18.01 -15.37
N ASP A 698 -35.84 -17.34 -14.37
CA ASP A 698 -35.64 -15.90 -14.16
C ASP A 698 -34.17 -15.57 -13.87
N VAL A 699 -33.51 -16.40 -13.05
CA VAL A 699 -32.08 -16.22 -12.72
C VAL A 699 -31.18 -16.51 -13.94
N ILE A 700 -31.48 -17.52 -14.75
CA ILE A 700 -30.72 -17.82 -15.98
C ILE A 700 -30.81 -16.66 -16.95
N GLU A 701 -31.96 -16.03 -17.12
CA GLU A 701 -32.09 -14.87 -18.02
C GLU A 701 -31.19 -13.72 -17.55
N ILE A 702 -31.19 -13.42 -16.25
CA ILE A 702 -30.32 -12.39 -15.66
C ILE A 702 -28.85 -12.79 -15.81
N PHE A 703 -28.47 -14.02 -15.46
CA PHE A 703 -27.10 -14.48 -15.58
C PHE A 703 -26.61 -14.50 -17.03
N THR A 704 -27.42 -14.94 -17.99
CA THR A 704 -27.09 -14.90 -19.42
C THR A 704 -26.84 -13.47 -19.87
N TYR A 705 -27.73 -12.54 -19.50
CA TYR A 705 -27.56 -11.12 -19.74
C TYR A 705 -26.16 -10.66 -19.29
N TYR A 706 -25.74 -10.94 -18.04
CA TYR A 706 -24.41 -10.53 -17.55
C TYR A 706 -23.24 -11.34 -18.14
N THR A 707 -23.45 -12.60 -18.50
CA THR A 707 -22.43 -13.43 -19.16
C THR A 707 -22.05 -12.90 -20.54
N GLU A 708 -23.04 -12.51 -21.35
CA GLU A 708 -22.81 -12.00 -22.72
C GLU A 708 -21.94 -10.72 -22.76
N ARG A 709 -21.97 -9.92 -21.70
CA ARG A 709 -21.21 -8.65 -21.61
C ARG A 709 -19.97 -8.71 -20.73
N THR A 710 -19.74 -9.82 -20.04
CA THR A 710 -18.61 -9.96 -19.12
C THR A 710 -17.69 -11.06 -19.63
N GLN A 711 -16.71 -10.67 -20.44
CA GLN A 711 -15.73 -11.60 -21.01
C GLN A 711 -15.04 -12.40 -19.89
N GLY A 712 -14.94 -13.72 -20.06
CA GLY A 712 -14.37 -14.63 -19.06
C GLY A 712 -15.36 -15.05 -17.96
N SER A 713 -16.61 -14.61 -17.99
CA SER A 713 -17.66 -15.14 -17.11
C SER A 713 -18.39 -16.33 -17.74
N PHE A 714 -18.97 -17.19 -16.90
CA PHE A 714 -19.79 -18.32 -17.34
C PHE A 714 -20.80 -18.73 -16.26
N ILE A 715 -21.85 -19.44 -16.66
CA ILE A 715 -22.89 -19.96 -15.77
C ILE A 715 -22.62 -21.44 -15.52
N GLU A 716 -22.59 -21.83 -14.25
CA GLU A 716 -22.59 -23.21 -13.82
C GLU A 716 -24.02 -23.59 -13.38
N HIS A 717 -24.56 -24.63 -14.01
CA HIS A 717 -25.88 -25.16 -13.71
C HIS A 717 -25.77 -26.36 -12.77
N LYS A 718 -26.25 -26.22 -11.53
CA LYS A 718 -26.40 -27.32 -10.55
C LYS A 718 -27.86 -27.74 -10.45
N ARG A 719 -28.20 -28.87 -9.82
CA ARG A 719 -29.61 -29.31 -9.73
C ARG A 719 -30.46 -28.43 -8.83
N SER A 720 -29.90 -27.91 -7.75
CA SER A 720 -30.59 -27.06 -6.77
C SER A 720 -30.16 -25.59 -6.77
N SER A 721 -29.02 -25.24 -7.36
CA SER A 721 -28.52 -23.86 -7.43
C SER A 721 -28.05 -23.46 -8.84
N LEU A 722 -27.77 -22.18 -9.02
CA LEU A 722 -27.11 -21.60 -10.20
C LEU A 722 -25.96 -20.74 -9.73
N THR A 723 -24.80 -20.85 -10.37
CA THR A 723 -23.62 -20.05 -10.02
C THR A 723 -23.08 -19.31 -11.23
N TRP A 724 -22.98 -17.99 -11.13
CA TRP A 724 -22.32 -17.16 -12.13
C TRP A 724 -20.87 -16.90 -11.71
N HIS A 725 -19.92 -17.39 -12.48
CA HIS A 725 -18.50 -17.25 -12.23
C HIS A 725 -17.93 -16.09 -13.04
N TYR A 726 -17.14 -15.23 -12.42
CA TYR A 726 -16.46 -14.10 -13.08
C TYR A 726 -14.97 -14.05 -12.76
N ARG A 727 -14.39 -15.18 -12.31
CA ARG A 727 -12.99 -15.29 -11.92
C ARG A 727 -12.00 -14.97 -13.04
N MET A 728 -12.35 -15.28 -14.28
CA MET A 728 -11.51 -15.03 -15.45
C MET A 728 -11.79 -13.67 -16.10
N ALA A 729 -12.76 -12.92 -15.57
CA ALA A 729 -13.05 -11.57 -16.04
C ALA A 729 -12.00 -10.58 -15.51
N ASP A 730 -11.93 -9.40 -16.14
CA ASP A 730 -11.15 -8.29 -15.62
C ASP A 730 -11.52 -8.02 -14.14
N PRO A 731 -10.55 -7.86 -13.21
CA PRO A 731 -10.88 -7.78 -11.79
C PRO A 731 -11.75 -6.59 -11.38
N GLU A 732 -11.61 -5.45 -12.06
CA GLU A 732 -12.40 -4.26 -11.77
C GLU A 732 -13.77 -4.38 -12.43
N PHE A 733 -13.80 -4.66 -13.74
CA PHE A 733 -15.04 -4.77 -14.49
C PHE A 733 -15.89 -5.98 -14.06
N GLY A 734 -15.28 -7.14 -13.80
CA GLY A 734 -15.97 -8.32 -13.32
C GLY A 734 -16.59 -8.12 -11.93
N THR A 735 -15.90 -7.40 -11.03
CA THR A 735 -16.47 -7.06 -9.69
C THR A 735 -17.61 -6.05 -9.83
N PHE A 736 -17.47 -5.05 -10.70
CA PHE A 736 -18.56 -4.13 -11.03
C PHE A 736 -19.78 -4.86 -11.59
N GLN A 737 -19.59 -5.74 -12.57
CA GLN A 737 -20.67 -6.53 -13.17
C GLN A 737 -21.30 -7.50 -12.17
N ALA A 738 -20.53 -8.08 -11.26
CA ALA A 738 -21.07 -8.87 -10.17
C ALA A 738 -21.98 -8.04 -9.26
N LYS A 739 -21.58 -6.82 -8.91
CA LYS A 739 -22.41 -5.93 -8.09
C LYS A 739 -23.70 -5.52 -8.79
N GLU A 740 -23.62 -5.20 -10.08
CA GLU A 740 -24.81 -4.90 -10.88
C GLU A 740 -25.72 -6.13 -11.03
N CYS A 741 -25.14 -7.31 -11.26
CA CYS A 741 -25.86 -8.58 -11.33
C CYS A 741 -26.55 -8.91 -10.01
N GLN A 742 -25.86 -8.73 -8.89
CA GLN A 742 -26.44 -8.87 -7.55
C GLN A 742 -27.60 -7.90 -7.36
N ASN A 743 -27.42 -6.60 -7.63
CA ASN A 743 -28.50 -5.61 -7.53
C ASN A 743 -29.71 -5.98 -8.41
N HIS A 744 -29.47 -6.49 -9.62
CA HIS A 744 -30.54 -6.93 -10.51
C HIS A 744 -31.28 -8.14 -9.92
N LEU A 745 -30.57 -9.16 -9.44
CA LEU A 745 -31.16 -10.31 -8.76
C LEU A 745 -31.93 -9.93 -7.50
N GLU A 746 -31.41 -9.02 -6.68
CA GLU A 746 -32.07 -8.55 -5.45
C GLU A 746 -33.41 -7.87 -5.76
N ASN A 747 -33.45 -7.05 -6.80
CA ASN A 747 -34.67 -6.34 -7.20
C ASN A 747 -35.68 -7.25 -7.93
N ALA A 748 -35.20 -8.13 -8.81
CA ALA A 748 -36.05 -8.95 -9.68
C ALA A 748 -36.55 -10.23 -9.00
N VAL A 749 -35.73 -10.85 -8.15
CA VAL A 749 -35.91 -12.24 -7.67
C VAL A 749 -36.20 -12.29 -6.16
N LEU A 750 -35.38 -11.66 -5.31
CA LEU A 750 -35.50 -11.82 -3.83
C LEU A 750 -36.84 -11.33 -3.26
N SER A 751 -37.47 -10.32 -3.87
CA SER A 751 -38.76 -9.80 -3.40
C SER A 751 -39.94 -10.71 -3.72
N LYS A 752 -39.76 -11.73 -4.58
CA LYS A 752 -40.84 -12.55 -5.15
C LYS A 752 -40.69 -14.05 -4.86
N LEU A 753 -39.49 -14.53 -4.55
CA LEU A 753 -39.16 -15.96 -4.56
C LEU A 753 -38.35 -16.36 -3.31
N PRO A 754 -38.54 -17.59 -2.78
CA PRO A 754 -37.88 -18.07 -1.56
C PRO A 754 -36.42 -18.54 -1.83
N VAL A 755 -35.61 -17.64 -2.40
CA VAL A 755 -34.21 -17.88 -2.73
C VAL A 755 -33.31 -16.86 -2.04
N GLU A 756 -32.04 -17.21 -1.88
CA GLU A 756 -31.00 -16.32 -1.38
C GLU A 756 -29.87 -16.20 -2.40
N ILE A 757 -29.19 -15.04 -2.38
CA ILE A 757 -28.01 -14.76 -3.20
C ILE A 757 -26.78 -14.82 -2.29
N LEU A 758 -25.85 -15.70 -2.63
CA LEU A 758 -24.57 -15.83 -1.98
C LEU A 758 -23.49 -15.20 -2.85
N VAL A 759 -22.79 -14.23 -2.26
CA VAL A 759 -21.57 -13.66 -2.84
C VAL A 759 -20.40 -14.51 -2.37
N GLY A 760 -19.81 -15.29 -3.28
CA GLY A 760 -18.63 -16.12 -3.04
C GLY A 760 -17.36 -15.54 -3.68
N LYS A 761 -16.26 -16.29 -3.64
CA LYS A 761 -14.94 -15.85 -4.14
C LYS A 761 -14.92 -15.79 -5.67
N LYS A 762 -15.26 -14.61 -6.20
CA LYS A 762 -15.40 -14.30 -7.64
C LYS A 762 -16.54 -15.08 -8.31
N ASN A 763 -17.63 -15.27 -7.59
CA ASN A 763 -18.88 -15.82 -8.13
C ASN A 763 -20.11 -15.29 -7.37
N LEU A 764 -21.28 -15.41 -8.00
CA LEU A 764 -22.59 -15.21 -7.39
C LEU A 764 -23.37 -16.51 -7.50
N GLU A 765 -23.81 -17.07 -6.37
CA GLU A 765 -24.64 -18.27 -6.35
C GLU A 765 -26.04 -17.94 -5.88
N VAL A 766 -27.05 -18.42 -6.60
CA VAL A 766 -28.45 -18.33 -6.19
C VAL A 766 -28.97 -19.72 -5.84
N ARG A 767 -29.55 -19.86 -4.65
CA ARG A 767 -30.09 -21.13 -4.14
C ARG A 767 -31.34 -20.91 -3.28
N PRO A 768 -32.16 -21.94 -3.02
CA PRO A 768 -33.28 -21.84 -2.10
C PRO A 768 -32.83 -21.58 -0.65
N THR A 769 -33.53 -20.69 0.08
CA THR A 769 -33.14 -20.27 1.45
C THR A 769 -33.11 -21.41 2.48
N ILE A 770 -33.90 -22.47 2.25
CA ILE A 770 -34.07 -23.59 3.19
C ILE A 770 -32.87 -24.57 3.15
N ILE A 771 -31.94 -24.40 2.21
CA ILE A 771 -30.85 -25.35 1.96
C ILE A 771 -29.51 -24.69 2.27
N ASN A 772 -28.92 -25.03 3.41
CA ASN A 772 -27.54 -24.68 3.73
C ASN A 772 -26.85 -25.78 4.57
N LYS A 773 -25.52 -25.76 4.60
CA LYS A 773 -24.70 -26.75 5.33
C LYS A 773 -25.02 -26.74 6.83
N GLY A 774 -25.32 -25.58 7.41
CA GLY A 774 -25.70 -25.45 8.82
C GLY A 774 -26.99 -26.18 9.18
N GLU A 775 -27.99 -26.21 8.30
CA GLU A 775 -29.25 -26.92 8.52
C GLU A 775 -29.06 -28.44 8.51
N ILE A 776 -28.12 -28.93 7.69
CA ILE A 776 -27.69 -30.34 7.73
C ILE A 776 -27.01 -30.66 9.05
N VAL A 777 -26.10 -29.80 9.51
CA VAL A 777 -25.44 -29.97 10.81
C VAL A 777 -26.46 -30.02 11.96
N LYS A 778 -27.45 -29.11 12.00
CA LYS A 778 -28.54 -29.16 13.00
C LYS A 778 -29.31 -30.47 12.94
N ARG A 779 -29.64 -30.94 11.73
CA ARG A 779 -30.36 -32.21 11.54
C ARG A 779 -29.53 -33.40 12.05
N LEU A 780 -28.23 -33.46 11.73
CA LEU A 780 -27.34 -34.53 12.20
C LEU A 780 -27.18 -34.53 13.72
N LEU A 781 -27.01 -33.36 14.33
CA LEU A 781 -26.97 -33.20 15.78
C LEU A 781 -28.27 -33.67 16.45
N SER A 782 -29.43 -33.36 15.85
CA SER A 782 -30.72 -33.82 16.37
C SER A 782 -30.96 -35.33 16.24
N GLN A 783 -30.34 -35.96 15.22
CA GLN A 783 -30.41 -37.42 15.01
C GLN A 783 -29.45 -38.20 15.92
N HIS A 784 -28.39 -37.54 16.39
CA HIS A 784 -27.37 -38.12 17.26
C HIS A 784 -27.14 -37.26 18.51
N PRO A 785 -28.17 -37.07 19.35
CA PRO A 785 -28.05 -36.28 20.58
C PRO A 785 -27.14 -36.93 21.63
N ASP A 786 -26.83 -38.22 21.45
CA ASP A 786 -25.98 -39.06 22.29
C ASP A 786 -24.51 -39.07 21.86
N ALA A 787 -24.12 -38.28 20.85
CA ALA A 787 -22.72 -38.13 20.46
C ALA A 787 -21.97 -37.29 21.51
N ASP A 788 -20.97 -37.88 22.16
CA ASP A 788 -20.14 -37.24 23.19
C ASP A 788 -18.85 -36.59 22.62
N PHE A 789 -18.61 -36.75 21.31
CA PHE A 789 -17.58 -36.04 20.56
C PHE A 789 -18.12 -35.59 19.21
N VAL A 790 -17.96 -34.30 18.88
CA VAL A 790 -18.34 -33.75 17.58
C VAL A 790 -17.17 -33.02 16.96
N LEU A 791 -16.80 -33.40 15.73
CA LEU A 791 -15.78 -32.72 14.93
C LEU A 791 -16.39 -32.21 13.62
N CYS A 792 -16.16 -30.95 13.32
CA CYS A 792 -16.55 -30.32 12.06
C CYS A 792 -15.39 -29.55 11.43
N ALA A 793 -15.11 -29.76 10.14
CA ALA A 793 -14.06 -29.02 9.43
C ALA A 793 -14.55 -28.42 8.10
N GLY A 794 -14.07 -27.21 7.78
CA GLY A 794 -14.42 -26.45 6.59
C GLY A 794 -13.38 -25.35 6.25
N ASP A 795 -13.41 -24.79 5.04
CA ASP A 795 -12.41 -23.83 4.55
C ASP A 795 -12.99 -22.52 3.99
N ASP A 796 -14.31 -22.43 3.76
CA ASP A 796 -14.91 -21.30 3.07
C ASP A 796 -16.04 -20.59 3.86
N LYS A 797 -16.69 -19.62 3.22
CA LYS A 797 -17.76 -18.82 3.84
C LYS A 797 -19.05 -19.62 4.05
N THR A 798 -19.30 -20.65 3.24
CA THR A 798 -20.47 -21.53 3.38
C THR A 798 -20.34 -22.45 4.59
N ASP A 799 -19.11 -22.74 5.01
CA ASP A 799 -18.82 -23.55 6.18
C ASP A 799 -19.05 -22.81 7.50
N GLU A 800 -19.06 -21.48 7.49
CA GLU A 800 -19.42 -20.67 8.66
C GLU A 800 -20.84 -20.97 9.14
N ASP A 801 -21.73 -21.43 8.26
CA ASP A 801 -23.07 -21.89 8.64
C ASP A 801 -23.01 -23.19 9.47
N MET A 802 -22.05 -24.09 9.19
CA MET A 802 -21.80 -25.29 9.99
C MET A 802 -21.30 -24.93 11.39
N PHE A 803 -20.31 -24.03 11.46
CA PHE A 803 -19.75 -23.58 12.73
C PHE A 803 -20.77 -22.82 13.59
N ARG A 804 -21.59 -21.98 12.97
CA ARG A 804 -22.69 -21.28 13.65
C ARG A 804 -23.74 -22.25 14.18
N ALA A 805 -24.09 -23.29 13.42
CA ALA A 805 -25.02 -24.32 13.86
C ALA A 805 -24.48 -25.08 15.09
N LEU A 806 -23.19 -25.41 15.11
CA LEU A 806 -22.53 -26.04 16.26
C LEU A 806 -22.52 -25.12 17.51
N ALA A 807 -22.20 -23.84 17.34
CA ALA A 807 -22.18 -22.88 18.44
C ALA A 807 -23.58 -22.62 19.03
N GLY A 808 -24.63 -22.65 18.19
CA GLY A 808 -26.02 -22.41 18.61
C GLY A 808 -26.61 -23.50 19.51
N VAL A 809 -26.09 -24.74 19.46
CA VAL A 809 -26.57 -25.86 20.30
C VAL A 809 -26.11 -25.75 21.76
N GLY A 810 -25.07 -24.96 22.05
CA GLY A 810 -24.63 -24.65 23.42
C GLY A 810 -25.45 -23.58 24.14
N ILE A 811 -26.44 -22.96 23.47
CA ILE A 811 -27.27 -21.88 24.04
C ILE A 811 -28.70 -22.40 24.22
N ASN A 812 -29.01 -22.93 25.40
CA ASN A 812 -30.39 -23.27 25.75
C ASN A 812 -31.27 -22.01 25.71
N SER A 813 -32.29 -22.05 24.87
CA SER A 813 -33.26 -20.99 24.58
C SER A 813 -34.27 -20.71 25.72
N SER A 814 -33.89 -20.90 26.99
CA SER A 814 -34.75 -20.63 28.14
C SER A 814 -34.19 -19.65 29.18
N THR A 815 -32.92 -19.23 29.09
CA THR A 815 -32.38 -18.17 29.95
C THR A 815 -31.26 -17.43 29.22
N GLY A 816 -31.50 -16.20 28.76
CA GLY A 816 -30.53 -15.36 28.04
C GLY A 816 -29.35 -14.85 28.88
N ARG A 817 -28.64 -15.75 29.60
CA ARG A 817 -27.37 -15.45 30.29
C ARG A 817 -26.37 -16.57 30.00
N ARG A 818 -25.18 -16.18 29.54
CA ARG A 818 -24.01 -17.07 29.41
C ARG A 818 -23.66 -17.64 30.78
N ASP A 819 -23.48 -18.95 30.84
CA ASP A 819 -22.92 -19.63 32.00
C ASP A 819 -21.39 -19.43 32.00
N SER A 820 -20.85 -18.84 33.05
CA SER A 820 -19.47 -18.35 33.14
C SER A 820 -18.48 -19.40 33.67
N SER A 821 -18.62 -20.67 33.28
CA SER A 821 -17.89 -21.78 33.90
C SER A 821 -16.74 -22.38 33.07
N SER A 822 -16.50 -21.96 31.83
CA SER A 822 -15.25 -22.28 31.12
C SER A 822 -14.15 -21.27 31.50
N LYS A 823 -13.37 -21.61 32.53
CA LYS A 823 -12.20 -20.85 32.98
C LYS A 823 -11.12 -20.79 31.90
N THR A 824 -11.10 -19.72 31.12
CA THR A 824 -9.84 -19.17 30.60
C THR A 824 -9.15 -18.49 31.79
N MET A 825 -7.88 -18.83 32.07
CA MET A 825 -7.11 -18.12 33.09
C MET A 825 -6.92 -16.65 32.65
N VAL A 826 -7.75 -15.77 33.21
CA VAL A 826 -7.61 -14.31 33.12
C VAL A 826 -6.93 -13.86 34.41
N VAL A 827 -5.79 -13.18 34.27
CA VAL A 827 -5.14 -12.42 35.34
C VAL A 827 -6.11 -11.30 35.76
N PRO A 828 -6.39 -11.07 37.06
CA PRO A 828 -7.51 -10.24 37.47
C PRO A 828 -7.31 -8.75 37.11
N TYR A 829 -8.28 -8.19 36.38
CA TYR A 829 -8.42 -6.78 36.05
C TYR A 829 -9.44 -6.13 37.02
N ASN A 830 -9.21 -4.87 37.39
CA ASN A 830 -9.79 -4.23 38.57
C ASN A 830 -11.17 -3.59 38.24
N ASP A 831 -12.27 -4.21 38.71
CA ASP A 831 -13.66 -3.84 38.37
C ASP A 831 -14.11 -2.44 38.85
N GLU A 832 -13.37 -1.79 39.76
CA GLU A 832 -13.74 -0.46 40.28
C GLU A 832 -13.56 0.68 39.25
N LEU A 833 -12.68 0.52 38.26
CA LEU A 833 -12.38 1.58 37.28
C LEU A 833 -13.48 1.70 36.20
N VAL A 834 -14.13 0.59 35.85
CA VAL A 834 -15.19 0.55 34.81
C VAL A 834 -16.48 1.21 35.30
N ALA A 835 -16.81 1.02 36.58
CA ALA A 835 -17.97 1.67 37.20
C ALA A 835 -17.78 3.21 37.31
N ALA A 836 -16.56 3.67 37.58
CA ALA A 836 -16.24 5.10 37.66
C ALA A 836 -16.29 5.80 36.28
N THR A 837 -15.92 5.10 35.21
CA THR A 837 -15.94 5.63 33.84
C THR A 837 -17.37 5.70 33.27
N ALA A 838 -18.22 4.71 33.57
CA ALA A 838 -19.63 4.74 33.15
C ALA A 838 -20.42 5.89 33.80
N ALA A 839 -20.12 6.23 35.06
CA ALA A 839 -20.74 7.36 35.75
C ALA A 839 -20.33 8.72 35.14
N LYS A 840 -19.07 8.90 34.75
CA LYS A 840 -18.58 10.15 34.13
C LYS A 840 -19.12 10.38 32.70
N ILE A 841 -19.43 9.32 31.96
CA ILE A 841 -20.02 9.43 30.61
C ILE A 841 -21.50 9.83 30.68
N ALA A 842 -22.23 9.39 31.71
CA ALA A 842 -23.62 9.79 31.93
C ALA A 842 -23.77 11.28 32.29
N GLU A 843 -22.81 11.85 33.05
CA GLU A 843 -22.82 13.29 33.39
C GLU A 843 -22.48 14.20 32.20
N ALA A 844 -21.61 13.78 31.28
CA ALA A 844 -21.23 14.58 30.11
C ALA A 844 -22.34 14.70 29.04
N THR A 845 -23.34 13.80 29.05
CA THR A 845 -24.39 13.77 28.04
C THR A 845 -25.57 14.71 28.37
N HIS A 846 -25.62 15.27 29.58
CA HIS A 846 -26.74 16.11 30.03
C HIS A 846 -26.54 17.64 29.85
N GLN A 847 -25.39 18.11 29.33
CA GLN A 847 -25.08 19.56 29.26
C GLN A 847 -25.13 20.21 27.86
N HIS A 848 -25.53 19.51 26.81
CA HIS A 848 -25.65 20.11 25.47
C HIS A 848 -27.00 19.84 24.80
N SER A 849 -28.06 20.51 25.28
CA SER A 849 -29.29 20.70 24.49
C SER A 849 -30.09 21.95 24.89
N HIS A 850 -29.50 23.14 24.71
CA HIS A 850 -30.28 24.39 24.64
C HIS A 850 -29.60 25.43 23.75
N ALA A 851 -30.09 25.62 22.52
CA ALA A 851 -30.07 26.91 21.81
C ALA A 851 -31.01 26.91 20.57
N HIS A 852 -32.12 27.62 20.75
CA HIS A 852 -33.01 28.32 19.81
C HIS A 852 -32.92 28.15 18.28
N VAL A 853 -34.08 27.88 17.67
CA VAL A 853 -34.48 28.39 16.36
C VAL A 853 -35.86 29.07 16.47
N HIS A 854 -35.94 30.29 15.95
CA HIS A 854 -37.09 31.19 15.93
C HIS A 854 -38.23 30.73 15.02
N SER A 855 -39.46 31.01 15.44
CA SER A 855 -40.73 30.81 14.73
C SER A 855 -41.24 32.08 14.03
N GLY A 856 -41.92 31.91 12.90
CA GLY A 856 -42.76 32.89 12.22
C GLY A 856 -43.92 32.17 11.47
N PRO A 857 -45.10 32.80 11.28
CA PRO A 857 -46.41 32.16 11.49
C PRO A 857 -47.16 31.67 10.22
N PRO A 858 -48.30 30.94 10.38
CA PRO A 858 -48.99 30.23 9.30
C PRO A 858 -50.24 30.96 8.77
N ASN A 859 -50.69 30.61 7.56
CA ASN A 859 -52.01 30.98 7.05
C ASN A 859 -52.75 29.77 6.42
N SER A 860 -53.96 29.52 6.97
CA SER A 860 -55.24 29.05 6.38
C SER A 860 -55.22 28.01 5.23
N ALA A 861 -55.73 26.77 5.39
CA ALA A 861 -57.11 26.29 5.59
C ALA A 861 -57.89 25.98 4.29
N THR A 862 -58.29 24.71 4.12
CA THR A 862 -59.56 24.11 3.59
C THR A 862 -59.33 22.60 3.38
N LYS A 863 -59.76 21.67 4.24
CA LYS A 863 -61.07 20.96 4.37
C LYS A 863 -61.57 20.21 3.13
N ASP A 864 -61.58 18.87 3.20
CA ASP A 864 -62.74 17.93 3.13
C ASP A 864 -62.22 16.46 3.18
N GLN A 865 -62.38 15.70 4.27
CA GLN A 865 -63.52 14.85 4.75
C GLN A 865 -63.82 13.56 3.96
N ASN A 866 -63.40 12.41 4.54
CA ASN A 866 -64.07 11.09 4.69
C ASN A 866 -62.96 10.03 4.94
N GLY A 867 -62.94 9.13 5.92
CA GLY A 867 -63.80 8.75 7.02
C GLY A 867 -63.27 7.44 7.63
N ILE A 868 -63.41 7.29 8.95
CA ILE A 868 -63.36 6.06 9.77
C ILE A 868 -61.98 5.53 10.23
N ARG A 869 -61.77 5.63 11.56
CA ARG A 869 -60.70 5.07 12.39
C ARG A 869 -61.08 3.68 12.92
N VAL A 870 -60.13 2.75 12.97
CA VAL A 870 -60.17 1.58 13.86
C VAL A 870 -58.81 1.43 14.53
N GLY A 871 -58.77 1.46 15.87
CA GLY A 871 -57.58 1.24 16.67
C GLY A 871 -57.32 -0.26 16.96
N PRO A 872 -56.09 -0.64 17.33
CA PRO A 872 -55.75 -2.04 17.60
C PRO A 872 -56.27 -2.50 18.99
N PRO A 873 -56.80 -3.73 19.12
CA PRO A 873 -57.31 -4.24 20.40
C PRO A 873 -56.24 -4.94 21.26
N LEU A 874 -56.47 -4.88 22.57
CA LEU A 874 -55.79 -5.61 23.66
C LEU A 874 -56.05 -7.13 23.63
N PRO A 875 -55.16 -7.98 24.20
CA PRO A 875 -55.38 -9.41 24.30
C PRO A 875 -56.13 -9.82 25.59
N LEU A 876 -57.11 -10.73 25.45
CA LEU A 876 -57.81 -11.42 26.53
C LEU A 876 -57.56 -12.94 26.46
N SER A 877 -57.28 -13.51 27.63
CA SER A 877 -57.01 -14.93 27.93
C SER A 877 -58.28 -15.79 27.93
N THR A 878 -58.20 -17.05 27.46
CA THR A 878 -58.88 -18.21 28.09
C THR A 878 -58.22 -19.56 27.74
N SER A 879 -58.07 -20.37 28.79
CA SER A 879 -57.50 -21.72 29.01
C SER A 879 -58.08 -22.94 28.26
N ARG A 880 -57.25 -23.99 28.02
CA ARG A 880 -57.44 -25.40 28.49
C ARG A 880 -56.25 -26.34 28.11
N PRO A 881 -56.12 -27.56 28.70
CA PRO A 881 -55.07 -27.93 29.66
C PRO A 881 -53.86 -28.68 29.04
N GLN A 882 -52.68 -28.49 29.62
CA GLN A 882 -51.52 -29.34 29.37
C GLN A 882 -51.53 -30.61 30.26
N PRO A 883 -51.10 -31.78 29.74
CA PRO A 883 -50.83 -32.95 30.56
C PRO A 883 -49.55 -32.74 31.39
N SER A 884 -49.60 -33.15 32.64
CA SER A 884 -48.48 -33.10 33.59
C SER A 884 -47.25 -33.87 33.08
N PRO A 885 -46.02 -33.32 33.21
CA PRO A 885 -44.80 -34.05 32.88
C PRO A 885 -44.53 -35.19 33.89
N PRO A 886 -43.92 -36.31 33.46
CA PRO A 886 -43.49 -37.36 34.36
C PRO A 886 -42.34 -36.87 35.26
N ALA A 887 -42.22 -37.49 36.44
CA ALA A 887 -41.25 -37.16 37.48
C ALA A 887 -39.79 -37.12 36.99
N PRO A 888 -38.92 -36.27 37.60
CA PRO A 888 -37.53 -36.14 37.19
C PRO A 888 -36.74 -37.38 37.59
N GLY A 889 -36.40 -38.21 36.61
CA GLY A 889 -35.49 -39.32 36.73
C GLY A 889 -34.29 -39.12 35.78
N SER A 890 -33.09 -39.23 36.35
CA SER A 890 -31.76 -39.17 35.74
C SER A 890 -31.37 -37.87 35.03
N THR A 891 -30.63 -37.04 35.75
CA THR A 891 -29.63 -36.11 35.21
C THR A 891 -28.59 -36.87 34.38
N CYS A 892 -28.56 -36.66 33.06
CA CYS A 892 -27.39 -36.94 32.24
C CYS A 892 -26.61 -35.64 32.06
N SER A 893 -25.56 -35.47 32.87
CA SER A 893 -24.49 -34.50 32.64
C SER A 893 -23.42 -35.15 31.75
N ALA A 894 -23.38 -34.78 30.48
CA ALA A 894 -22.15 -34.83 29.69
C ALA A 894 -22.09 -33.53 28.90
N ALA A 895 -21.08 -32.70 29.17
CA ALA A 895 -20.82 -31.53 28.38
C ALA A 895 -20.39 -32.00 26.98
N ASN A 896 -21.23 -31.77 25.97
CA ASN A 896 -20.85 -32.06 24.58
C ASN A 896 -19.71 -31.09 24.20
N GLU A 897 -18.49 -31.61 24.09
CA GLU A 897 -17.35 -30.82 23.61
C GLU A 897 -17.30 -30.88 22.07
N HIS A 898 -17.39 -29.70 21.45
CA HIS A 898 -17.44 -29.55 19.99
C HIS A 898 -16.11 -29.01 19.46
N PHE A 899 -15.53 -29.68 18.46
CA PHE A 899 -14.38 -29.22 17.71
C PHE A 899 -14.82 -28.68 16.35
N SER A 900 -14.65 -27.38 16.13
CA SER A 900 -14.79 -26.74 14.82
C SER A 900 -13.41 -26.31 14.32
N ILE A 901 -13.02 -26.78 13.13
CA ILE A 901 -11.71 -26.56 12.53
C ILE A 901 -11.87 -25.79 11.22
N THR A 902 -11.20 -24.66 11.08
CA THR A 902 -11.02 -24.02 9.76
C THR A 902 -9.71 -24.45 9.10
N ILE A 903 -9.71 -24.58 7.78
CA ILE A 903 -8.50 -24.77 6.98
C ILE A 903 -8.06 -23.42 6.43
N GLY A 904 -6.76 -23.13 6.52
CA GLY A 904 -6.14 -21.92 6.00
C GLY A 904 -5.32 -21.17 7.04
N HIS A 905 -4.96 -19.93 6.73
CA HIS A 905 -4.09 -19.13 7.60
C HIS A 905 -4.74 -18.85 8.97
N ALA A 906 -3.95 -18.87 10.06
CA ALA A 906 -4.39 -18.63 11.45
C ALA A 906 -5.19 -17.33 11.66
N LEU A 907 -4.97 -16.35 10.79
CA LEU A 907 -5.59 -15.02 10.83
C LEU A 907 -6.92 -14.95 10.05
N LYS A 908 -7.37 -16.05 9.45
CA LYS A 908 -8.67 -16.11 8.78
C LYS A 908 -9.77 -15.85 9.82
N LYS A 909 -10.61 -14.83 9.59
CA LYS A 909 -11.80 -14.60 10.42
C LYS A 909 -12.79 -15.75 10.23
N THR A 910 -13.08 -16.47 11.31
CA THR A 910 -13.96 -17.64 11.32
C THR A 910 -14.65 -17.81 12.67
N LEU A 911 -15.80 -18.51 12.68
CA LEU A 911 -16.45 -19.01 13.89
C LEU A 911 -15.85 -20.34 14.39
N ALA A 912 -14.86 -20.90 13.69
CA ALA A 912 -14.18 -22.12 14.11
C ALA A 912 -13.29 -21.87 15.36
N ASN A 913 -13.23 -22.88 16.24
CA ASN A 913 -12.48 -22.82 17.49
C ASN A 913 -10.99 -23.11 17.29
N TRP A 914 -10.64 -23.81 16.22
CA TRP A 914 -9.28 -24.25 15.90
C TRP A 914 -8.97 -24.04 14.42
N HIS A 915 -7.69 -23.96 14.07
CA HIS A 915 -7.26 -23.94 12.67
C HIS A 915 -6.15 -24.94 12.38
N VAL A 916 -6.08 -25.31 11.10
CA VAL A 916 -4.95 -26.03 10.48
C VAL A 916 -4.56 -25.31 9.19
N THR A 917 -3.30 -25.38 8.79
CA THR A 917 -2.74 -24.58 7.71
C THR A 917 -3.11 -25.06 6.31
N SER A 918 -3.40 -26.36 6.18
CA SER A 918 -3.62 -27.01 4.89
C SER A 918 -4.55 -28.22 5.01
N PRO A 919 -5.20 -28.63 3.89
CA PRO A 919 -5.93 -29.90 3.82
C PRO A 919 -5.07 -31.10 4.23
N GLU A 920 -3.79 -31.11 3.84
CA GLU A 920 -2.83 -32.16 4.18
C GLU A 920 -2.65 -32.31 5.69
N GLU A 921 -2.62 -31.20 6.43
CA GLU A 921 -2.54 -31.21 7.89
C GLU A 921 -3.81 -31.77 8.53
N LEU A 922 -4.99 -31.41 8.03
CA LEU A 922 -6.25 -32.04 8.46
C LEU A 922 -6.22 -33.54 8.19
N ILE A 923 -5.80 -33.98 7.00
CA ILE A 923 -5.75 -35.40 6.65
C ILE A 923 -4.79 -36.14 7.60
N ARG A 924 -3.67 -35.53 8.00
CA ARG A 924 -2.77 -36.09 9.02
C ARG A 924 -3.48 -36.25 10.36
N VAL A 925 -4.23 -35.23 10.81
CA VAL A 925 -5.05 -35.32 12.04
C VAL A 925 -6.00 -36.52 11.95
N LEU A 926 -6.73 -36.66 10.84
CA LEU A 926 -7.64 -37.79 10.61
C LEU A 926 -6.91 -39.15 10.59
N GLY A 927 -5.70 -39.19 10.02
CA GLY A 927 -4.82 -40.36 10.03
C GLY A 927 -4.41 -40.79 11.44
N ILE A 928 -4.12 -39.82 12.33
CA ILE A 928 -3.81 -40.07 13.74
C ILE A 928 -5.05 -40.56 14.49
N LEU A 929 -6.19 -39.91 14.30
CA LEU A 929 -7.46 -40.30 14.95
C LEU A 929 -7.92 -41.70 14.54
N SER A 930 -7.67 -42.10 13.29
CA SER A 930 -7.98 -43.44 12.79
C SER A 930 -6.93 -44.51 13.11
N GLY A 931 -5.76 -44.13 13.62
CA GLY A 931 -4.64 -45.05 13.86
C GLY A 931 -3.93 -45.52 12.59
N VAL A 932 -4.16 -44.87 11.45
CA VAL A 932 -3.46 -45.13 10.16
C VAL A 932 -2.07 -44.50 10.15
N VAL A 933 -1.86 -43.45 10.95
CA VAL A 933 -0.60 -42.72 11.09
C VAL A 933 -0.24 -42.67 12.57
N GLU A 934 1.03 -42.95 12.93
CA GLU A 934 1.50 -42.76 14.30
C GLU A 934 1.49 -41.27 14.67
N ALA A 935 1.09 -40.97 15.91
CA ALA A 935 0.88 -39.61 16.42
C ALA A 935 2.15 -38.75 16.42
#